data_AF-A0A7V5SJA6-F1
#
_entry.id   AF-A0A7V5SJA6-F1
#
_cell.length_a   1.000
_cell.length_b   1.000
_cell.length_c   1.000
_cell.angle_alpha   90.00
_cell.angle_beta   90.00
_cell.angle_gamma   90.00
#
_symmetry.space_group_name_H-M   'P 1'
#
loop_
_entity.id
_entity.type
_entity.pdbx_description
1 polymer ?
#
loop_
_entity_poly.entity_id
_entity_poly.type
_entity_poly.pdbx_seq_one_letter_code
_entity_poly.pdbx_strand_id
1 'polypeptide(L)'
;MQRLLLSVCALLVVSFLPLSAVVVTIGTGTSTNSSYTYPAPYGNWYTMARHQILVLASEIIAAGGSAGSITSLAFNVAATNNTQALQNFTIKLKQTSATSLSSSFDNTGWTTVYSVSSYTVTTGWNTHTFSTPFAWDGSSNLLIDICFYQGSCYNYTYNASTYYTTTAFTSVVYYINDCDFGVCSVSSGTTSSNRPNLQLDIQAGMPNDAGIAGIVAPVAPFSPGSQTVQVLLKNYGNNTISSVTINWSVNGTPQTPYNWTGSLAPGATTTVTIGSYNFAPKTLYTFVVATSNPNGTTDPNSANDSFTGQLAAALAGTYTVGGSTPDFASPQAAVQYLHIGGVLDTVRFRIRSGTYNGQLSFGAIPGAGSATRWIAFESESGNAADVVIQASNSSAANYVVRVNGTDWLRFRRLTFTSNGTGSYWRVVELTGGTENLTFEGCVFNGGPATYNYSWDEIVFYSSNNACHNLTLRNNTFTGGAGSLWIDYWTAPLQGVQIVGNTLQGFYYFGAVVQYANALLLAQNTITALSGSGSNYGAYLYNLTGSFQVRENVVTVDGGYGLYLDWRPSTEPSGLVANNVIIGGVGTGNSTTGLYAYTANVNFYHNTVHLGTSDPWSAAMYVDGYQGINVVNNIFANVGGGYAYYVNAWGGSPLSNSNYNDLYSSGSYVGNWGGTDYATLADWQVGTGYDANSVSVLPPFGSDKYHLTEVAEPLIGTAALLTTVPKDIDGEDRRNPYMGADEVIPVITITQQPADTVYGCQGTDVTISVQASVTFNASLSYQWLQNGVPIPEGYDGRFFGTQTPTLTIRNTQARDAGSYACLITANSGATPVQSDLAELIIAVPLTIVEQPQSVLTCLEGEAILRVVAEGTVLGYQWQREEATGWVDIPGATGAEYRISNAQYTNSARYRCIVFGTCGADQVPSEPAIVYVLGPTQILSAPDTVYTGVGGRAQLSVEANVVGAPPTYQAQYQWYRGTQPLVDG
;
A
#
# COMPACT_ATOMS: atom_id res chain seq x y z
N MET A 1 -31.08 -16.01 -43.80
CA MET A 1 -30.97 -16.40 -45.23
C MET A 1 -29.54 -16.86 -45.46
N GLN A 2 -29.36 -18.02 -46.11
CA GLN A 2 -28.08 -18.71 -46.51
C GLN A 2 -27.20 -19.25 -45.36
N ARG A 3 -27.33 -20.52 -44.93
CA ARG A 3 -26.86 -21.81 -45.54
C ARG A 3 -25.34 -21.88 -45.79
N LEU A 4 -24.61 -22.62 -44.95
CA LEU A 4 -23.92 -23.88 -45.29
C LEU A 4 -23.05 -24.34 -44.10
N LEU A 5 -23.35 -25.50 -43.51
CA LEU A 5 -22.37 -26.45 -42.95
C LEU A 5 -23.15 -27.71 -42.53
N LEU A 6 -23.48 -28.51 -43.55
CA LEU A 6 -23.58 -29.95 -43.38
C LEU A 6 -22.14 -30.49 -43.34
N SER A 7 -21.76 -31.14 -42.25
CA SER A 7 -20.71 -32.16 -42.27
C SER A 7 -21.09 -33.25 -41.27
N VAL A 8 -21.81 -34.24 -41.81
CA VAL A 8 -21.73 -35.68 -41.53
C VAL A 8 -21.38 -36.07 -40.08
N CYS A 9 -22.39 -36.07 -39.21
CA CYS A 9 -22.46 -37.06 -38.12
C CYS A 9 -23.11 -38.33 -38.70
N ALA A 10 -22.30 -39.17 -39.34
CA ALA A 10 -22.70 -40.56 -39.55
C ALA A 10 -22.66 -41.25 -38.18
N LEU A 11 -23.83 -41.32 -37.54
CA LEU A 11 -24.07 -42.18 -36.39
C LEU A 11 -23.94 -43.63 -36.88
N LEU A 12 -22.72 -44.16 -36.89
CA LEU A 12 -22.53 -45.61 -36.93
C LEU A 12 -22.90 -46.10 -35.54
N VAL A 13 -24.15 -46.53 -35.38
CA VAL A 13 -24.52 -47.48 -34.33
C VAL A 13 -23.76 -48.76 -34.67
N VAL A 14 -22.51 -48.86 -34.23
CA VAL A 14 -21.85 -50.16 -34.11
C VAL A 14 -22.58 -50.85 -33.00
N SER A 15 -23.40 -51.83 -33.37
CA SER A 15 -23.85 -52.87 -32.46
C SER A 15 -22.62 -53.42 -31.76
N PHE A 16 -22.47 -53.13 -30.46
CA PHE A 16 -21.66 -53.98 -29.60
C PHE A 16 -22.25 -55.38 -29.74
N LEU A 17 -21.59 -56.25 -30.48
CA LEU A 17 -21.68 -57.66 -30.16
C LEU A 17 -20.95 -57.75 -28.81
N PRO A 18 -21.63 -57.97 -27.67
CA PRO A 18 -20.89 -58.33 -26.47
C PRO A 18 -20.07 -59.56 -26.83
N LEU A 19 -18.75 -59.50 -26.61
CA LEU A 19 -17.93 -60.71 -26.61
C LEU A 19 -18.67 -61.72 -25.73
N SER A 20 -18.93 -62.91 -26.28
CA SER A 20 -19.70 -63.95 -25.60
C SER A 20 -19.01 -64.30 -24.28
N ALA A 21 -19.51 -63.74 -23.18
CA ALA A 21 -19.06 -64.09 -21.84
C ALA A 21 -19.51 -65.54 -21.57
N VAL A 22 -18.57 -66.40 -21.19
CA VAL A 22 -18.87 -67.81 -20.90
C VAL A 22 -19.02 -67.96 -19.39
N VAL A 23 -20.24 -68.28 -18.95
CA VAL A 23 -20.52 -68.61 -17.55
C VAL A 23 -20.12 -70.07 -17.30
N VAL A 24 -19.01 -70.28 -16.61
CA VAL A 24 -18.56 -71.61 -16.21
C VAL A 24 -19.11 -71.96 -14.83
N THR A 25 -19.81 -73.09 -14.73
CA THR A 25 -20.35 -73.58 -13.46
C THR A 25 -19.44 -74.69 -12.92
N ILE A 26 -18.95 -74.52 -11.70
CA ILE A 26 -17.97 -75.42 -11.10
C ILE A 26 -18.53 -76.01 -9.80
N GLY A 27 -18.73 -77.32 -9.83
CA GLY A 27 -19.45 -78.07 -8.80
C GLY A 27 -20.94 -78.20 -9.13
N THR A 28 -21.47 -79.41 -8.98
CA THR A 28 -22.88 -79.76 -9.27
C THR A 28 -23.54 -80.53 -8.13
N GLY A 29 -22.85 -80.67 -6.99
CA GLY A 29 -23.38 -81.35 -5.81
C GLY A 29 -24.61 -80.63 -5.25
N THR A 30 -25.56 -81.41 -4.73
CA THR A 30 -26.84 -80.93 -4.22
C THR A 30 -26.90 -80.90 -2.69
N SER A 31 -25.83 -81.32 -2.02
CA SER A 31 -25.71 -81.18 -0.57
C SER A 31 -25.41 -79.73 -0.19
N THR A 32 -25.83 -79.32 1.01
CA THR A 32 -25.65 -77.95 1.52
C THR A 32 -24.96 -77.96 2.87
N ASN A 33 -24.25 -76.88 3.22
CA ASN A 33 -23.95 -76.62 4.62
C ASN A 33 -25.25 -76.35 5.39
N SER A 34 -25.26 -76.72 6.67
CA SER A 34 -26.37 -76.37 7.56
C SER A 34 -26.32 -74.89 7.95
N SER A 35 -27.36 -74.42 8.65
CA SER A 35 -27.43 -73.09 9.25
C SER A 35 -26.34 -72.79 10.29
N TYR A 36 -25.52 -73.78 10.66
CA TYR A 36 -24.49 -73.70 11.70
C TYR A 36 -23.11 -74.21 11.28
N THR A 37 -23.00 -74.89 10.14
CA THR A 37 -21.76 -75.58 9.72
C THR A 37 -21.05 -74.82 8.62
N TYR A 38 -19.73 -74.96 8.59
CA TYR A 38 -18.81 -74.39 7.61
C TYR A 38 -18.10 -75.52 6.85
N PRO A 39 -17.58 -75.30 5.63
CA PRO A 39 -17.50 -74.03 4.90
C PRO A 39 -18.84 -73.39 4.53
N ALA A 40 -18.94 -72.09 4.70
CA ALA A 40 -20.12 -71.29 4.35
C ALA A 40 -19.66 -69.90 3.88
N PRO A 41 -19.56 -69.65 2.56
CA PRO A 41 -19.14 -68.34 2.02
C PRO A 41 -19.94 -67.17 2.58
N TYR A 42 -21.21 -67.42 2.89
CA TYR A 42 -22.13 -66.49 3.51
C TYR A 42 -22.56 -66.94 4.91
N GLY A 43 -21.59 -67.36 5.73
CA GLY A 43 -21.85 -67.91 7.05
C GLY A 43 -21.81 -66.87 8.17
N ASN A 44 -22.96 -66.49 8.75
CA ASN A 44 -23.05 -65.55 9.89
C ASN A 44 -23.43 -66.23 11.23
N TRP A 45 -23.24 -67.54 11.36
CA TRP A 45 -23.33 -68.22 12.66
C TRP A 45 -22.22 -67.75 13.62
N TYR A 46 -21.05 -67.43 13.07
CA TYR A 46 -20.04 -66.60 13.72
C TYR A 46 -20.08 -65.19 13.13
N THR A 47 -19.77 -64.18 13.94
CA THR A 47 -19.78 -62.78 13.50
C THR A 47 -18.72 -62.45 12.44
N MET A 48 -17.76 -63.34 12.20
CA MET A 48 -16.66 -63.14 11.27
C MET A 48 -16.22 -64.47 10.66
N ALA A 49 -15.93 -64.48 9.36
CA ALA A 49 -15.41 -65.68 8.69
C ALA A 49 -14.51 -65.34 7.51
N ARG A 50 -13.53 -66.21 7.28
CA ARG A 50 -12.68 -66.21 6.08
C ARG A 50 -12.63 -67.59 5.46
N HIS A 51 -12.67 -67.64 4.13
CA HIS A 51 -12.51 -68.85 3.33
C HIS A 51 -11.47 -68.62 2.25
N GLN A 52 -10.60 -69.60 2.03
CA GLN A 52 -9.85 -69.74 0.78
C GLN A 52 -10.31 -70.99 0.06
N ILE A 53 -10.74 -70.81 -1.18
CA ILE A 53 -11.33 -71.84 -2.02
C ILE A 53 -10.42 -72.03 -3.24
N LEU A 54 -9.98 -73.27 -3.44
CA LEU A 54 -9.18 -73.68 -4.59
C LEU A 54 -10.08 -74.24 -5.69
N VAL A 55 -9.83 -73.79 -6.92
CA VAL A 55 -10.45 -74.27 -8.15
C VAL A 55 -9.34 -74.63 -9.12
N LEU A 56 -9.33 -75.88 -9.62
CA LEU A 56 -8.31 -76.28 -10.58
C LEU A 56 -8.61 -75.73 -11.97
N ALA A 57 -7.55 -75.37 -12.71
CA ALA A 57 -7.66 -74.93 -14.11
C ALA A 57 -8.40 -75.96 -14.97
N SER A 58 -8.13 -77.25 -14.73
CA SER A 58 -8.81 -78.34 -15.41
C SER A 58 -10.32 -78.36 -15.15
N GLU A 59 -10.79 -77.94 -13.97
CA GLU A 59 -12.22 -77.83 -13.67
C GLU A 59 -12.86 -76.65 -14.42
N ILE A 60 -12.15 -75.52 -14.51
CA ILE A 60 -12.60 -74.33 -15.25
C ILE A 60 -12.69 -74.64 -16.76
N ILE A 61 -11.67 -75.28 -17.31
CA ILE A 61 -11.61 -75.68 -18.73
C ILE A 61 -12.69 -76.71 -19.05
N ALA A 62 -12.86 -77.74 -18.20
CA ALA A 62 -13.89 -78.75 -18.39
C ALA A 62 -15.32 -78.17 -18.34
N ALA A 63 -15.52 -77.10 -17.57
CA ALA A 63 -16.77 -76.36 -17.51
C ALA A 63 -16.99 -75.38 -18.69
N GLY A 64 -16.08 -75.37 -19.69
CA GLY A 64 -16.18 -74.55 -20.90
C GLY A 64 -15.36 -73.26 -20.88
N GLY A 65 -14.55 -73.03 -19.84
CA GLY A 65 -13.72 -71.83 -19.70
C GLY A 65 -12.49 -71.84 -20.60
N SER A 66 -12.00 -70.65 -20.93
CA SER A 66 -10.74 -70.43 -21.66
C SER A 66 -10.00 -69.22 -21.08
N ALA A 67 -8.76 -68.97 -21.50
CA ALA A 67 -8.00 -67.79 -21.05
C ALA A 67 -8.77 -66.49 -21.31
N GLY A 68 -8.81 -65.60 -20.33
CA GLY A 68 -9.68 -64.42 -20.40
C GLY A 68 -9.83 -63.69 -19.06
N SER A 69 -10.62 -62.63 -19.07
CA SER A 69 -10.93 -61.85 -17.89
C SER A 69 -12.13 -62.44 -17.17
N ILE A 70 -11.95 -62.85 -15.91
CA ILE A 70 -13.06 -63.20 -15.03
C ILE A 70 -13.72 -61.89 -14.58
N THR A 71 -14.99 -61.72 -14.86
CA THR A 71 -15.75 -60.48 -14.61
C THR A 71 -16.70 -60.61 -13.43
N SER A 72 -17.06 -61.82 -13.03
CA SER A 72 -17.87 -62.05 -11.82
C SER A 72 -17.64 -63.43 -11.21
N LEU A 73 -17.98 -63.55 -9.93
CA LEU A 73 -18.04 -64.79 -9.17
C LEU A 73 -19.43 -64.92 -8.53
N ALA A 74 -20.06 -66.10 -8.58
CA ALA A 74 -21.30 -66.36 -7.86
C ALA A 74 -21.24 -67.64 -7.04
N PHE A 75 -22.00 -67.70 -5.94
CA PHE A 75 -22.25 -68.93 -5.16
C PHE A 75 -23.75 -69.25 -5.14
N ASN A 76 -24.10 -70.54 -5.17
CA ASN A 76 -25.50 -70.97 -5.21
C ASN A 76 -26.08 -71.25 -3.81
N VAL A 77 -27.01 -70.40 -3.38
CA VAL A 77 -27.63 -70.45 -2.06
C VAL A 77 -28.97 -71.20 -2.12
N ALA A 78 -29.09 -72.29 -1.38
CA ALA A 78 -30.30 -73.08 -1.25
C ALA A 78 -31.34 -72.42 -0.33
N ALA A 79 -30.89 -71.85 0.79
CA ALA A 79 -31.74 -71.17 1.76
C ALA A 79 -30.99 -70.06 2.46
N THR A 80 -31.61 -68.89 2.64
CA THR A 80 -30.98 -67.76 3.34
C THR A 80 -30.98 -67.94 4.86
N ASN A 81 -31.85 -68.78 5.42
CA ASN A 81 -31.98 -69.03 6.86
C ASN A 81 -32.09 -67.75 7.71
N ASN A 82 -32.62 -66.65 7.15
CA ASN A 82 -32.63 -65.32 7.79
C ASN A 82 -31.24 -64.78 8.16
N THR A 83 -30.21 -65.14 7.38
CA THR A 83 -28.85 -64.59 7.49
C THR A 83 -28.90 -63.08 7.35
N GLN A 84 -28.32 -62.36 8.31
CA GLN A 84 -28.19 -60.91 8.23
C GLN A 84 -27.22 -60.47 7.12
N ALA A 85 -27.32 -59.20 6.72
CA ALA A 85 -26.36 -58.63 5.78
C ALA A 85 -24.94 -58.72 6.34
N LEU A 86 -24.00 -59.19 5.52
CA LEU A 86 -22.60 -59.36 5.86
C LEU A 86 -21.86 -58.04 5.66
N GLN A 87 -21.34 -57.47 6.75
CA GLN A 87 -20.57 -56.23 6.66
C GLN A 87 -19.12 -56.49 6.24
N ASN A 88 -18.51 -55.47 5.60
CA ASN A 88 -17.11 -55.50 5.15
C ASN A 88 -16.80 -56.73 4.28
N PHE A 89 -17.73 -57.11 3.41
CA PHE A 89 -17.63 -58.30 2.59
C PHE A 89 -16.66 -58.06 1.43
N THR A 90 -15.65 -58.93 1.30
CA THR A 90 -14.59 -58.82 0.30
C THR A 90 -14.36 -60.14 -0.41
N ILE A 91 -14.05 -60.05 -1.70
CA ILE A 91 -13.58 -61.17 -2.52
C ILE A 91 -12.26 -60.77 -3.17
N LYS A 92 -11.26 -61.65 -3.04
CA LYS A 92 -9.97 -61.51 -3.70
C LYS A 92 -9.65 -62.77 -4.51
N LEU A 93 -9.01 -62.58 -5.66
CA LEU A 93 -8.58 -63.66 -6.53
C LEU A 93 -7.07 -63.63 -6.71
N LYS A 94 -6.49 -64.82 -6.92
CA LYS A 94 -5.15 -64.97 -7.46
C LYS A 94 -4.98 -66.27 -8.22
N GLN A 95 -3.96 -66.31 -9.07
CA GLN A 95 -3.53 -67.52 -9.75
C GLN A 95 -2.57 -68.30 -8.83
N THR A 96 -2.60 -69.64 -8.91
CA THR A 96 -1.77 -70.52 -8.09
C THR A 96 -1.41 -71.81 -8.82
N SER A 97 -0.29 -72.42 -8.45
CA SER A 97 0.08 -73.77 -8.88
C SER A 97 -0.39 -74.86 -7.90
N ALA A 98 -0.99 -74.47 -6.76
CA ALA A 98 -1.45 -75.42 -5.75
C ALA A 98 -2.55 -76.34 -6.31
N THR A 99 -2.43 -77.64 -6.06
CA THR A 99 -3.43 -78.65 -6.45
C THR A 99 -4.26 -79.17 -5.27
N SER A 100 -3.90 -78.78 -4.04
CA SER A 100 -4.67 -79.01 -2.81
C SER A 100 -4.27 -77.95 -1.76
N LEU A 101 -5.19 -77.62 -0.84
CA LEU A 101 -4.94 -76.71 0.27
C LEU A 101 -4.49 -77.46 1.54
N SER A 102 -3.73 -76.77 2.38
CA SER A 102 -3.39 -77.19 3.73
C SER A 102 -4.17 -76.36 4.76
N SER A 103 -3.88 -76.54 6.06
CA SER A 103 -4.43 -75.69 7.11
C SER A 103 -3.85 -74.26 7.12
N SER A 104 -2.92 -73.92 6.22
CA SER A 104 -2.33 -72.58 6.11
C SER A 104 -3.10 -71.69 5.13
N PHE A 105 -3.37 -70.45 5.52
CA PHE A 105 -3.88 -69.42 4.62
C PHE A 105 -2.74 -68.76 3.85
N ASP A 106 -2.99 -68.48 2.58
CA ASP A 106 -2.08 -67.67 1.77
C ASP A 106 -2.43 -66.18 1.90
N ASN A 107 -1.52 -65.37 2.42
CA ASN A 107 -1.77 -63.95 2.69
C ASN A 107 -1.12 -62.99 1.68
N THR A 108 -0.58 -63.48 0.57
CA THR A 108 0.22 -62.66 -0.35
C THR A 108 -0.22 -62.79 -1.82
N GLY A 109 0.01 -61.72 -2.59
CA GLY A 109 -0.19 -61.72 -4.05
C GLY A 109 -1.66 -61.74 -4.51
N TRP A 110 -2.55 -61.10 -3.75
CA TRP A 110 -3.99 -61.07 -4.01
C TRP A 110 -4.43 -59.83 -4.77
N THR A 111 -5.39 -59.99 -5.69
CA THR A 111 -6.13 -58.88 -6.30
C THR A 111 -7.52 -58.80 -5.68
N THR A 112 -7.85 -57.67 -5.04
CA THR A 112 -9.22 -57.42 -4.57
C THR A 112 -10.11 -57.09 -5.75
N VAL A 113 -11.11 -57.94 -6.02
CA VAL A 113 -11.98 -57.81 -7.20
C VAL A 113 -13.38 -57.33 -6.84
N TYR A 114 -13.78 -57.51 -5.58
CA TYR A 114 -15.08 -57.06 -5.06
C TYR A 114 -14.95 -56.68 -3.59
N SER A 115 -15.54 -55.55 -3.23
CA SER A 115 -15.65 -55.08 -1.84
C SER A 115 -16.89 -54.22 -1.68
N VAL A 116 -17.70 -54.52 -0.66
CA VAL A 116 -18.87 -53.74 -0.29
C VAL A 116 -18.96 -53.61 1.23
N SER A 117 -19.48 -52.49 1.70
CA SER A 117 -19.67 -52.24 3.14
C SER A 117 -20.73 -53.15 3.76
N SER A 118 -21.71 -53.61 2.99
CA SER A 118 -22.79 -54.49 3.42
C SER A 118 -23.33 -55.32 2.25
N TYR A 119 -23.47 -56.64 2.41
CA TYR A 119 -23.98 -57.55 1.40
C TYR A 119 -25.16 -58.38 1.90
N THR A 120 -26.30 -58.34 1.20
CA THR A 120 -27.50 -59.12 1.54
C THR A 120 -27.62 -60.34 0.64
N VAL A 121 -27.71 -61.52 1.25
CA VAL A 121 -27.77 -62.82 0.56
C VAL A 121 -29.21 -63.14 0.12
N THR A 122 -29.38 -63.63 -1.10
CA THR A 122 -30.67 -64.11 -1.65
C THR A 122 -30.63 -65.62 -1.93
N THR A 123 -31.76 -66.26 -2.21
CA THR A 123 -31.77 -67.64 -2.72
C THR A 123 -31.38 -67.69 -4.19
N GLY A 124 -30.70 -68.77 -4.61
CA GLY A 124 -30.16 -68.95 -5.96
C GLY A 124 -28.73 -68.44 -6.11
N TRP A 125 -28.33 -68.14 -7.35
CA TRP A 125 -27.00 -67.64 -7.66
C TRP A 125 -26.82 -66.19 -7.18
N ASN A 126 -25.93 -66.01 -6.23
CA ASN A 126 -25.55 -64.71 -5.67
C ASN A 126 -24.31 -64.19 -6.39
N THR A 127 -24.50 -63.40 -7.46
CA THR A 127 -23.43 -62.92 -8.34
C THR A 127 -22.77 -61.63 -7.83
N HIS A 128 -21.44 -61.64 -7.80
CA HIS A 128 -20.58 -60.51 -7.46
C HIS A 128 -19.82 -60.04 -8.69
N THR A 129 -20.28 -58.95 -9.30
CA THR A 129 -19.60 -58.32 -10.44
C THR A 129 -18.35 -57.59 -9.97
N PHE A 130 -17.21 -57.88 -10.60
CA PHE A 130 -15.93 -57.32 -10.18
C PHE A 130 -15.82 -55.85 -10.58
N SER A 131 -15.27 -55.02 -9.69
CA SER A 131 -14.92 -53.63 -10.02
C SER A 131 -13.70 -53.54 -10.94
N THR A 132 -12.88 -54.59 -10.95
CA THR A 132 -11.75 -54.78 -11.86
C THR A 132 -11.75 -56.23 -12.32
N PRO A 133 -11.99 -56.53 -13.61
CA PRO A 133 -11.90 -57.89 -14.12
C PRO A 133 -10.55 -58.55 -13.81
N PHE A 134 -10.56 -59.83 -13.48
CA PHE A 134 -9.36 -60.58 -13.12
C PHE A 134 -8.83 -61.36 -14.31
N ALA A 135 -7.65 -61.01 -14.82
CA ALA A 135 -7.02 -61.72 -15.93
C ALA A 135 -6.58 -63.13 -15.50
N TRP A 136 -7.17 -64.16 -16.12
CA TRP A 136 -6.82 -65.56 -15.94
C TRP A 136 -6.12 -66.10 -17.18
N ASP A 137 -4.98 -66.76 -16.97
CA ASP A 137 -4.09 -67.22 -18.04
C ASP A 137 -4.58 -68.47 -18.80
N GLY A 138 -5.68 -69.08 -18.35
CA GLY A 138 -6.24 -70.30 -18.93
C GLY A 138 -5.49 -71.58 -18.56
N SER A 139 -4.48 -71.55 -17.67
CA SER A 139 -3.64 -72.69 -17.32
C SER A 139 -3.33 -72.84 -15.83
N SER A 140 -3.26 -71.74 -15.08
CA SER A 140 -3.05 -71.73 -13.64
C SER A 140 -4.33 -72.04 -12.87
N ASN A 141 -4.22 -72.68 -11.71
CA ASN A 141 -5.35 -72.88 -10.81
C ASN A 141 -5.75 -71.54 -10.19
N LEU A 142 -7.00 -71.42 -9.73
CA LEU A 142 -7.53 -70.21 -9.14
C LEU A 142 -7.71 -70.38 -7.63
N LEU A 143 -7.23 -69.42 -6.86
CA LEU A 143 -7.53 -69.30 -5.44
C LEU A 143 -8.45 -68.11 -5.22
N ILE A 144 -9.51 -68.32 -4.44
CA ILE A 144 -10.54 -67.34 -4.12
C ILE A 144 -10.54 -67.13 -2.61
N ASP A 145 -10.30 -65.91 -2.15
CA ASP A 145 -10.40 -65.50 -0.75
C ASP A 145 -11.71 -64.74 -0.53
N ILE A 146 -12.52 -65.19 0.42
CA ILE A 146 -13.76 -64.55 0.83
C ILE A 146 -13.62 -64.22 2.30
N CYS A 147 -13.84 -62.95 2.64
CA CYS A 147 -13.79 -62.51 4.03
C CYS A 147 -14.88 -61.50 4.34
N PHE A 148 -15.46 -61.61 5.53
CA PHE A 148 -16.34 -60.59 6.10
C PHE A 148 -16.16 -60.53 7.62
N TYR A 149 -16.52 -59.37 8.19
CA TYR A 149 -16.61 -59.21 9.64
C TYR A 149 -17.68 -58.18 10.00
N GLN A 150 -18.52 -58.53 10.96
CA GLN A 150 -19.54 -57.63 11.47
C GLN A 150 -18.92 -56.52 12.33
N GLY A 151 -19.52 -55.33 12.35
CA GLY A 151 -19.10 -54.22 13.21
C GLY A 151 -19.31 -54.46 14.71
N SER A 152 -19.98 -55.56 15.09
CA SER A 152 -20.23 -55.96 16.47
C SER A 152 -20.06 -57.47 16.65
N CYS A 153 -19.45 -57.83 17.78
CA CYS A 153 -19.29 -59.19 18.29
C CYS A 153 -20.59 -59.98 18.51
N TYR A 154 -21.74 -59.29 18.53
CA TYR A 154 -23.02 -59.89 18.90
C TYR A 154 -24.01 -59.99 17.74
N ASN A 155 -23.61 -59.55 16.53
CA ASN A 155 -24.47 -59.56 15.34
C ASN A 155 -24.31 -60.87 14.56
N TYR A 156 -24.47 -62.00 15.24
CA TYR A 156 -24.52 -63.32 14.60
C TYR A 156 -25.98 -63.73 14.38
N THR A 157 -26.23 -64.46 13.30
CA THR A 157 -27.53 -65.06 12.97
C THR A 157 -27.31 -66.50 12.54
N TYR A 158 -27.71 -66.87 11.33
CA TYR A 158 -27.49 -68.21 10.78
C TYR A 158 -26.59 -68.12 9.56
N ASN A 159 -26.00 -69.25 9.18
CA ASN A 159 -25.36 -69.37 7.87
C ASN A 159 -26.42 -69.46 6.78
N ALA A 160 -26.19 -68.79 5.65
CA ALA A 160 -26.94 -69.13 4.44
C ALA A 160 -26.46 -70.50 3.95
N SER A 161 -27.41 -71.41 3.73
CA SER A 161 -27.12 -72.75 3.23
C SER A 161 -26.75 -72.66 1.76
N THR A 162 -25.49 -72.91 1.44
CA THR A 162 -24.90 -72.89 0.11
C THR A 162 -24.69 -74.33 -0.37
N TYR A 163 -25.03 -74.61 -1.63
CA TYR A 163 -24.75 -75.91 -2.23
C TYR A 163 -23.25 -76.14 -2.35
N TYR A 164 -22.78 -77.36 -2.10
CA TYR A 164 -21.38 -77.74 -2.26
C TYR A 164 -21.21 -79.04 -3.03
N THR A 165 -20.01 -79.21 -3.59
CA THR A 165 -19.52 -80.45 -4.18
C THR A 165 -18.34 -80.95 -3.36
N THR A 166 -18.36 -82.23 -2.95
CA THR A 166 -17.21 -82.85 -2.29
C THR A 166 -16.13 -83.17 -3.32
N THR A 167 -14.96 -82.55 -3.19
CA THR A 167 -13.80 -82.74 -4.07
C THR A 167 -12.92 -83.91 -3.62
N ALA A 168 -12.13 -84.46 -4.56
CA ALA A 168 -11.17 -85.53 -4.26
C ALA A 168 -9.89 -85.04 -3.54
N PHE A 169 -9.73 -83.73 -3.39
CA PHE A 169 -8.61 -83.05 -2.73
C PHE A 169 -9.15 -82.03 -1.72
N THR A 170 -8.34 -81.59 -0.77
CA THR A 170 -8.72 -80.50 0.12
C THR A 170 -8.79 -79.21 -0.68
N SER A 171 -9.98 -78.62 -0.78
CA SER A 171 -10.29 -77.51 -1.68
C SER A 171 -10.72 -76.25 -0.95
N VAL A 172 -10.95 -76.32 0.36
CA VAL A 172 -11.29 -75.16 1.19
C VAL A 172 -10.45 -75.18 2.46
N VAL A 173 -9.90 -74.03 2.84
CA VAL A 173 -9.49 -73.74 4.22
C VAL A 173 -10.33 -72.57 4.72
N TYR A 174 -10.85 -72.66 5.95
CA TYR A 174 -11.69 -71.63 6.53
C TYR A 174 -11.35 -71.36 7.99
N TYR A 175 -11.66 -70.15 8.44
CA TYR A 175 -11.52 -69.69 9.80
C TYR A 175 -12.77 -68.94 10.21
N ILE A 176 -13.26 -69.23 11.41
CA ILE A 176 -14.47 -68.65 11.99
C ILE A 176 -14.17 -68.25 13.43
N ASN A 177 -14.61 -67.07 13.82
CA ASN A 177 -14.44 -66.58 15.18
C ASN A 177 -15.47 -65.48 15.46
N ASP A 178 -15.73 -65.24 16.73
CA ASP A 178 -16.41 -64.04 17.20
C ASP A 178 -15.37 -63.01 17.66
N CYS A 179 -15.62 -61.74 17.38
CA CYS A 179 -14.76 -60.62 17.81
C CYS A 179 -13.32 -60.57 17.24
N ASP A 180 -12.99 -61.27 16.16
CA ASP A 180 -11.66 -61.18 15.53
C ASP A 180 -11.65 -60.30 14.27
N PHE A 181 -11.54 -58.97 14.46
CA PHE A 181 -11.48 -58.01 13.35
C PHE A 181 -10.24 -58.20 12.44
N GLY A 182 -9.29 -59.05 12.84
CA GLY A 182 -8.15 -59.50 12.04
C GLY A 182 -8.43 -60.72 11.16
N VAL A 183 -9.67 -61.23 11.13
CA VAL A 183 -10.05 -62.48 10.43
C VAL A 183 -9.55 -62.55 8.99
N CYS A 184 -9.49 -61.43 8.26
CA CYS A 184 -9.06 -61.38 6.86
C CYS A 184 -7.54 -61.54 6.66
N SER A 185 -6.78 -61.71 7.74
CA SER A 185 -5.31 -61.86 7.71
C SER A 185 -4.80 -63.05 8.52
N VAL A 186 -5.68 -63.95 8.98
CA VAL A 186 -5.27 -65.17 9.71
C VAL A 186 -4.31 -66.03 8.88
N SER A 187 -3.44 -66.78 9.56
CA SER A 187 -2.43 -67.64 8.92
C SER A 187 -2.79 -69.13 8.93
N SER A 188 -3.75 -69.54 9.75
CA SER A 188 -4.16 -70.94 9.89
C SER A 188 -5.68 -71.11 10.02
N GLY A 189 -6.21 -72.25 9.56
CA GLY A 189 -7.62 -72.59 9.69
C GLY A 189 -7.91 -74.09 9.53
N THR A 190 -9.20 -74.39 9.41
CA THR A 190 -9.74 -75.74 9.26
C THR A 190 -9.90 -76.08 7.79
N THR A 191 -9.45 -77.26 7.39
CA THR A 191 -9.53 -77.76 6.02
C THR A 191 -10.82 -78.53 5.75
N SER A 192 -11.33 -78.45 4.53
CA SER A 192 -12.49 -79.21 4.05
C SER A 192 -12.36 -79.54 2.56
N SER A 193 -12.98 -80.65 2.16
CA SER A 193 -13.18 -81.01 0.75
C SER A 193 -14.60 -80.68 0.25
N ASN A 194 -15.47 -80.10 1.09
CA ASN A 194 -16.80 -79.66 0.67
C ASN A 194 -16.71 -78.25 0.10
N ARG A 195 -16.46 -78.15 -1.22
CA ARG A 195 -16.32 -76.88 -1.93
C ARG A 195 -17.68 -76.29 -2.30
N PRO A 196 -18.01 -75.06 -1.89
CA PRO A 196 -19.20 -74.36 -2.37
C PRO A 196 -19.25 -74.32 -3.90
N ASN A 197 -20.39 -74.67 -4.48
CA ASN A 197 -20.61 -74.60 -5.92
C ASN A 197 -20.57 -73.13 -6.35
N LEU A 198 -19.83 -72.86 -7.42
CA LEU A 198 -19.58 -71.50 -7.87
C LEU A 198 -19.73 -71.33 -9.38
N GLN A 199 -20.01 -70.10 -9.81
CA GLN A 199 -19.96 -69.69 -11.21
C GLN A 199 -18.89 -68.62 -11.40
N LEU A 200 -18.15 -68.70 -12.50
CA LEU A 200 -17.30 -67.63 -12.97
C LEU A 200 -17.83 -67.16 -14.33
N ASP A 201 -17.92 -65.86 -14.52
CA ASP A 201 -18.16 -65.29 -15.85
C ASP A 201 -16.81 -64.93 -16.47
N ILE A 202 -16.44 -65.59 -17.58
CA ILE A 202 -15.14 -65.42 -18.24
C ILE A 202 -15.36 -64.79 -19.63
N GLN A 203 -14.83 -63.58 -19.80
CA GLN A 203 -14.75 -62.91 -21.09
C GLN A 203 -13.45 -63.28 -21.79
N ALA A 204 -13.53 -63.75 -23.04
CA ALA A 204 -12.35 -64.07 -23.85
C ALA A 204 -11.44 -62.84 -24.01
N GLY A 205 -10.13 -63.01 -23.84
CA GLY A 205 -9.17 -61.92 -23.93
C GLY A 205 -9.01 -61.33 -25.34
N MET A 206 -8.76 -60.03 -25.43
CA MET A 206 -8.50 -59.33 -26.69
C MET A 206 -7.02 -59.50 -27.09
N PRO A 207 -6.70 -60.11 -28.26
CA PRO A 207 -5.32 -60.50 -28.55
C PRO A 207 -4.39 -59.31 -28.82
N ASN A 208 -4.69 -58.48 -29.82
CA ASN A 208 -3.85 -57.36 -30.27
C ASN A 208 -4.56 -56.03 -30.00
N ASP A 209 -4.43 -55.47 -28.77
CA ASP A 209 -5.06 -54.20 -28.35
C ASP A 209 -3.96 -53.21 -27.91
N ALA A 210 -3.75 -52.16 -28.69
CA ALA A 210 -2.72 -51.14 -28.51
C ALA A 210 -3.36 -49.77 -28.31
N GLY A 211 -2.89 -48.99 -27.33
CA GLY A 211 -3.42 -47.65 -27.08
C GLY A 211 -2.34 -46.62 -26.73
N ILE A 212 -2.72 -45.34 -26.77
CA ILE A 212 -1.86 -44.23 -26.35
C ILE A 212 -2.25 -43.79 -24.94
N ALA A 213 -1.30 -43.92 -24.00
CA ALA A 213 -1.49 -43.55 -22.60
C ALA A 213 -1.23 -42.06 -22.32
N GLY A 214 -0.55 -41.34 -23.23
CA GLY A 214 -0.33 -39.90 -23.12
C GLY A 214 0.79 -39.36 -24.01
N ILE A 215 0.98 -38.04 -23.98
CA ILE A 215 2.11 -37.35 -24.59
C ILE A 215 3.22 -37.20 -23.54
N VAL A 216 4.45 -37.55 -23.90
CA VAL A 216 5.63 -37.55 -23.02
C VAL A 216 6.52 -36.33 -23.27
N ALA A 217 6.64 -35.88 -24.52
CA ALA A 217 7.44 -34.70 -24.88
C ALA A 217 6.80 -33.93 -26.04
N PRO A 218 6.98 -32.59 -26.11
CA PRO A 218 7.71 -31.77 -25.14
C PRO A 218 6.95 -31.59 -23.81
N VAL A 219 7.70 -31.38 -22.71
CA VAL A 219 7.14 -31.14 -21.37
C VAL A 219 7.19 -29.64 -21.07
N ALA A 220 6.07 -29.06 -20.64
CA ALA A 220 6.02 -27.64 -20.26
C ALA A 220 6.83 -27.38 -18.96
N PRO A 221 7.55 -26.26 -18.87
CA PRO A 221 7.72 -25.23 -19.89
C PRO A 221 8.82 -25.58 -20.91
N PHE A 222 8.59 -25.27 -22.19
CA PHE A 222 9.58 -25.45 -23.26
C PHE A 222 9.58 -24.27 -24.23
N SER A 223 10.73 -24.00 -24.87
CA SER A 223 10.89 -22.85 -25.77
C SER A 223 10.11 -23.01 -27.08
N PRO A 224 9.64 -21.90 -27.70
CA PRO A 224 9.11 -21.94 -29.06
C PRO A 224 10.15 -22.47 -30.06
N GLY A 225 9.67 -23.06 -31.15
CA GLY A 225 10.49 -23.66 -32.20
C GLY A 225 10.23 -25.15 -32.42
N SER A 226 11.12 -25.81 -33.15
CA SER A 226 11.02 -27.24 -33.45
C SER A 226 11.29 -28.07 -32.20
N GLN A 227 10.28 -28.83 -31.76
CA GLN A 227 10.37 -29.72 -30.61
C GLN A 227 10.08 -31.16 -31.02
N THR A 228 10.79 -32.09 -30.39
CA THR A 228 10.53 -33.53 -30.55
C THR A 228 9.20 -33.89 -29.89
N VAL A 229 8.37 -34.67 -30.58
CA VAL A 229 7.10 -35.18 -30.06
C VAL A 229 7.26 -36.66 -29.70
N GLN A 230 7.00 -36.98 -28.43
CA GLN A 230 7.05 -38.35 -27.91
C GLN A 230 5.73 -38.72 -27.25
N VAL A 231 5.32 -39.98 -27.38
CA VAL A 231 4.08 -40.52 -26.81
C VAL A 231 4.33 -41.81 -26.05
N LEU A 232 3.46 -42.13 -25.10
CA LEU A 232 3.52 -43.36 -24.32
C LEU A 232 2.59 -44.40 -24.94
N LEU A 233 3.15 -45.34 -25.69
CA LEU A 233 2.42 -46.48 -26.26
C LEU A 233 2.22 -47.54 -25.18
N LYS A 234 1.02 -48.11 -25.09
CA LYS A 234 0.67 -49.18 -24.13
C LYS A 234 0.05 -50.38 -24.84
N ASN A 235 0.40 -51.57 -24.37
CA ASN A 235 -0.26 -52.82 -24.75
C ASN A 235 -1.35 -53.15 -23.74
N TYR A 236 -2.61 -53.12 -24.17
CA TYR A 236 -3.76 -53.52 -23.38
C TYR A 236 -4.22 -54.95 -23.70
N GLY A 237 -3.73 -55.52 -24.80
CA GLY A 237 -4.03 -56.88 -25.25
C GLY A 237 -3.16 -57.97 -24.61
N ASN A 238 -3.51 -59.22 -24.91
CA ASN A 238 -2.87 -60.41 -24.35
C ASN A 238 -1.70 -60.94 -25.19
N ASN A 239 -1.57 -60.51 -26.44
CA ASN A 239 -0.40 -60.81 -27.26
C ASN A 239 0.69 -59.75 -27.08
N THR A 240 1.95 -60.14 -27.27
CA THR A 240 3.02 -59.16 -27.42
C THR A 240 2.81 -58.37 -28.71
N ILE A 241 2.80 -57.03 -28.63
CA ILE A 241 2.74 -56.16 -29.81
C ILE A 241 4.14 -56.00 -30.37
N SER A 242 4.32 -56.42 -31.61
CA SER A 242 5.56 -56.35 -32.39
C SER A 242 5.56 -55.23 -33.42
N SER A 243 4.38 -54.75 -33.83
CA SER A 243 4.22 -53.59 -34.70
C SER A 243 2.93 -52.83 -34.41
N VAL A 244 2.91 -51.52 -34.57
CA VAL A 244 1.68 -50.69 -34.56
C VAL A 244 1.89 -49.43 -35.40
N THR A 245 0.84 -48.97 -36.08
CA THR A 245 0.85 -47.66 -36.74
C THR A 245 0.36 -46.60 -35.75
N ILE A 246 1.12 -45.52 -35.57
CA ILE A 246 0.74 -44.39 -34.72
C ILE A 246 0.43 -43.21 -35.63
N ASN A 247 -0.86 -42.91 -35.76
CA ASN A 247 -1.39 -41.78 -36.50
C ASN A 247 -1.44 -40.57 -35.57
N TRP A 248 -1.12 -39.39 -36.06
CA TRP A 248 -1.24 -38.18 -35.27
C TRP A 248 -1.61 -36.97 -36.11
N SER A 249 -2.23 -35.99 -35.48
CA SER A 249 -2.61 -34.72 -36.10
C SER A 249 -2.40 -33.57 -35.13
N VAL A 250 -2.15 -32.38 -35.68
CA VAL A 250 -2.04 -31.13 -34.91
C VAL A 250 -3.08 -30.15 -35.44
N ASN A 251 -3.95 -29.65 -34.56
CA ASN A 251 -5.09 -28.81 -34.90
C ASN A 251 -5.96 -29.41 -36.03
N GLY A 252 -6.15 -30.73 -36.00
CA GLY A 252 -6.90 -31.48 -37.02
C GLY A 252 -6.16 -31.69 -38.35
N THR A 253 -4.95 -31.15 -38.52
CA THR A 253 -4.11 -31.39 -39.69
C THR A 253 -3.29 -32.67 -39.50
N PRO A 254 -3.54 -33.73 -40.28
CA PRO A 254 -2.80 -34.98 -40.17
C PRO A 254 -1.30 -34.79 -40.39
N GLN A 255 -0.50 -35.47 -39.60
CA GLN A 255 0.96 -35.54 -39.74
C GLN A 255 1.35 -36.91 -40.30
N THR A 256 2.61 -37.08 -40.70
CA THR A 256 3.12 -38.37 -41.20
C THR A 256 2.97 -39.45 -40.12
N PRO A 257 2.24 -40.56 -40.37
CA PRO A 257 2.11 -41.65 -39.42
C PRO A 257 3.46 -42.29 -39.09
N TYR A 258 3.66 -42.65 -37.84
CA TYR A 258 4.87 -43.35 -37.37
C TYR A 258 4.59 -44.85 -37.26
N ASN A 259 5.33 -45.66 -38.01
CA ASN A 259 5.21 -47.12 -37.92
C ASN A 259 6.19 -47.64 -36.87
N TRP A 260 5.67 -47.96 -35.69
CA TRP A 260 6.47 -48.53 -34.61
C TRP A 260 6.66 -50.03 -34.82
N THR A 261 7.88 -50.51 -34.58
CA THR A 261 8.25 -51.93 -34.50
C THR A 261 9.05 -52.18 -33.24
N GLY A 262 8.82 -53.31 -32.57
CA GLY A 262 9.52 -53.65 -31.34
C GLY A 262 8.98 -54.91 -30.68
N SER A 263 8.99 -54.95 -29.35
CA SER A 263 8.39 -56.03 -28.56
C SER A 263 7.82 -55.44 -27.28
N LEU A 264 6.50 -55.24 -27.25
CA LEU A 264 5.78 -54.69 -26.11
C LEU A 264 4.90 -55.77 -25.48
N ALA A 265 5.34 -56.29 -24.33
CA ALA A 265 4.62 -57.33 -23.60
C ALA A 265 3.23 -56.86 -23.13
N PRO A 266 2.28 -57.78 -22.91
CA PRO A 266 0.97 -57.47 -22.33
C PRO A 266 1.08 -56.60 -21.07
N GLY A 267 0.29 -55.52 -21.00
CA GLY A 267 0.29 -54.56 -19.89
C GLY A 267 1.46 -53.58 -19.85
N ALA A 268 2.50 -53.77 -20.67
CA ALA A 268 3.69 -52.91 -20.67
C ALA A 268 3.47 -51.58 -21.43
N THR A 269 4.34 -50.61 -21.17
CA THR A 269 4.38 -49.32 -21.88
C THR A 269 5.76 -49.06 -22.47
N THR A 270 5.84 -48.24 -23.52
CA THR A 270 7.09 -47.76 -24.10
C THR A 270 6.94 -46.34 -24.63
N THR A 271 8.02 -45.55 -24.57
CA THR A 271 8.03 -44.18 -25.12
C THR A 271 8.46 -44.22 -26.59
N VAL A 272 7.66 -43.60 -27.46
CA VAL A 272 7.88 -43.59 -28.90
C VAL A 272 8.04 -42.16 -29.39
N THR A 273 9.14 -41.88 -30.10
CA THR A 273 9.33 -40.61 -30.81
C THR A 273 8.60 -40.68 -32.15
N ILE A 274 7.54 -39.90 -32.32
CA ILE A 274 6.66 -39.96 -33.50
C ILE A 274 6.99 -38.88 -34.53
N GLY A 275 7.82 -37.91 -34.17
CA GLY A 275 8.28 -36.87 -35.08
C GLY A 275 8.78 -35.63 -34.34
N SER A 276 8.82 -34.51 -35.06
CA SER A 276 9.02 -33.18 -34.49
C SER A 276 7.95 -32.23 -35.02
N TYR A 277 7.63 -31.21 -34.23
CA TYR A 277 6.66 -30.18 -34.61
C TYR A 277 7.19 -28.80 -34.22
N ASN A 278 6.95 -27.81 -35.09
CA ASN A 278 7.37 -26.44 -34.83
C ASN A 278 6.28 -25.66 -34.08
N PHE A 279 6.51 -25.39 -32.80
CA PHE A 279 5.60 -24.66 -31.93
C PHE A 279 5.85 -23.16 -32.05
N ALA A 280 4.91 -22.43 -32.65
CA ALA A 280 4.94 -20.98 -32.65
C ALA A 280 4.59 -20.44 -31.25
N PRO A 281 5.18 -19.30 -30.83
CA PRO A 281 4.79 -18.66 -29.57
C PRO A 281 3.32 -18.21 -29.63
N LYS A 282 2.67 -18.13 -28.46
CA LYS A 282 1.29 -17.62 -28.30
C LYS A 282 0.23 -18.44 -29.03
N THR A 283 0.54 -19.68 -29.40
CA THR A 283 -0.38 -20.56 -30.11
C THR A 283 -0.65 -21.81 -29.29
N LEU A 284 -1.92 -22.10 -29.06
CA LEU A 284 -2.36 -23.35 -28.42
C LEU A 284 -2.54 -24.42 -29.50
N TYR A 285 -1.95 -25.60 -29.28
CA TYR A 285 -2.01 -26.71 -30.22
C TYR A 285 -2.75 -27.89 -29.61
N THR A 286 -3.76 -28.39 -30.32
CA THR A 286 -4.47 -29.62 -29.98
C THR A 286 -3.83 -30.78 -30.74
N PHE A 287 -3.36 -31.78 -30.02
CA PHE A 287 -2.79 -33.01 -30.55
C PHE A 287 -3.81 -34.13 -30.41
N VAL A 288 -4.00 -34.89 -31.49
CA VAL A 288 -4.73 -36.17 -31.47
C VAL A 288 -3.76 -37.23 -31.94
N VAL A 289 -3.55 -38.27 -31.14
CA VAL A 289 -2.66 -39.40 -31.44
C VAL A 289 -3.46 -40.68 -31.30
N ALA A 290 -3.45 -41.53 -32.32
CA ALA A 290 -4.22 -42.77 -32.35
C ALA A 290 -3.39 -43.94 -32.87
N THR A 291 -3.54 -45.11 -32.26
CA THR A 291 -2.99 -46.38 -32.74
C THR A 291 -3.88 -47.00 -33.82
N SER A 292 -3.28 -47.78 -34.71
CA SER A 292 -4.00 -48.70 -35.60
C SER A 292 -3.12 -49.86 -36.03
N ASN A 293 -3.76 -50.95 -36.47
CA ASN A 293 -3.10 -52.14 -37.02
C ASN A 293 -2.06 -52.80 -36.09
N PRO A 294 -2.33 -53.03 -34.79
CA PRO A 294 -1.41 -53.77 -33.93
C PRO A 294 -1.16 -55.18 -34.49
N ASN A 295 0.12 -55.55 -34.62
CA ASN A 295 0.56 -56.79 -35.27
C ASN A 295 -0.01 -57.00 -36.69
N GLY A 296 -0.36 -55.92 -37.40
CA GLY A 296 -0.92 -55.98 -38.76
C GLY A 296 -2.40 -56.40 -38.82
N THR A 297 -3.09 -56.48 -37.68
CA THR A 297 -4.52 -56.82 -37.58
C THR A 297 -5.32 -55.65 -37.03
N THR A 298 -6.63 -55.62 -37.29
CA THR A 298 -7.54 -54.64 -36.69
C THR A 298 -7.50 -54.73 -35.16
N ASP A 299 -7.41 -53.58 -34.50
CA ASP A 299 -7.53 -53.49 -33.04
C ASP A 299 -8.98 -53.82 -32.62
N PRO A 300 -9.21 -54.80 -31.73
CA PRO A 300 -10.54 -55.21 -31.30
C PRO A 300 -11.19 -54.20 -30.32
N ASN A 301 -10.43 -53.24 -29.76
CA ASN A 301 -10.92 -52.30 -28.76
C ASN A 301 -10.59 -50.85 -29.12
N SER A 302 -11.39 -50.23 -29.99
CA SER A 302 -11.09 -48.86 -30.43
C SER A 302 -11.25 -47.75 -29.36
N ALA A 303 -11.66 -48.09 -28.13
CA ALA A 303 -11.97 -47.10 -27.09
C ALA A 303 -10.71 -46.51 -26.42
N ASN A 304 -9.58 -47.21 -26.48
CA ASN A 304 -8.29 -46.79 -25.90
C ASN A 304 -7.24 -46.43 -26.97
N ASP A 305 -7.60 -46.49 -28.26
CA ASP A 305 -6.70 -46.19 -29.37
C ASP A 305 -6.23 -44.73 -29.38
N SER A 306 -7.12 -43.80 -29.01
CA SER A 306 -6.92 -42.37 -29.22
C SER A 306 -6.69 -41.59 -27.93
N PHE A 307 -5.66 -40.74 -27.95
CA PHE A 307 -5.39 -39.72 -26.94
C PHE A 307 -5.51 -38.32 -27.56
N THR A 308 -6.21 -37.42 -26.88
CA THR A 308 -6.26 -35.99 -27.23
C THR A 308 -5.68 -35.15 -26.11
N GLY A 309 -4.75 -34.25 -26.43
CA GLY A 309 -4.11 -33.36 -25.46
C GLY A 309 -3.78 -31.99 -26.05
N GLN A 310 -3.48 -31.02 -25.18
CA GLN A 310 -3.05 -29.69 -25.59
C GLN A 310 -1.59 -29.43 -25.22
N LEU A 311 -0.89 -28.70 -26.08
CA LEU A 311 0.48 -28.26 -25.87
C LEU A 311 0.63 -26.80 -26.30
N ALA A 312 1.50 -26.07 -25.60
CA ALA A 312 1.86 -24.70 -25.93
C ALA A 312 3.31 -24.44 -25.52
N ALA A 313 4.03 -23.64 -26.31
CA ALA A 313 5.36 -23.20 -25.91
C ALA A 313 5.27 -22.14 -24.79
N ALA A 314 6.24 -22.13 -23.89
CA ALA A 314 6.30 -21.21 -22.76
C ALA A 314 6.44 -19.75 -23.20
N LEU A 315 5.89 -18.86 -22.39
CA LEU A 315 5.97 -17.41 -22.60
C LEU A 315 7.24 -16.80 -22.00
N ALA A 316 7.71 -15.72 -22.63
CA ALA A 316 8.81 -14.89 -22.18
C ALA A 316 8.64 -13.48 -22.78
N GLY A 317 8.58 -12.44 -21.94
CA GLY A 317 8.45 -11.05 -22.38
C GLY A 317 7.03 -10.49 -22.26
N THR A 318 6.70 -9.53 -23.13
CA THR A 318 5.47 -8.74 -23.04
C THR A 318 4.46 -9.11 -24.12
N TYR A 319 3.18 -9.19 -23.75
CA TYR A 319 2.07 -9.62 -24.60
C TYR A 319 0.88 -8.67 -24.46
N THR A 320 0.18 -8.43 -25.55
CA THR A 320 -1.04 -7.62 -25.60
C THR A 320 -2.28 -8.47 -25.38
N VAL A 321 -3.25 -7.95 -24.63
CA VAL A 321 -4.51 -8.65 -24.33
C VAL A 321 -5.71 -7.78 -24.68
N GLY A 322 -6.60 -8.29 -25.52
CA GLY A 322 -7.81 -7.61 -25.97
C GLY A 322 -7.59 -6.46 -26.97
N GLY A 323 -8.71 -5.89 -27.44
CA GLY A 323 -8.72 -4.90 -28.53
C GLY A 323 -8.55 -5.53 -29.92
N SER A 324 -8.06 -4.74 -30.89
CA SER A 324 -7.79 -5.23 -32.25
C SER A 324 -6.46 -5.98 -32.31
N THR A 325 -6.45 -7.14 -32.97
CA THR A 325 -5.26 -7.97 -33.23
C THR A 325 -4.38 -8.22 -31.98
N PRO A 326 -4.91 -8.69 -30.83
CA PRO A 326 -4.09 -8.94 -29.65
C PRO A 326 -3.32 -10.26 -29.73
N ASP A 327 -2.31 -10.42 -28.88
CA ASP A 327 -1.65 -11.71 -28.64
C ASP A 327 -2.61 -12.72 -27.97
N PHE A 328 -3.44 -12.23 -27.05
CA PHE A 328 -4.52 -13.00 -26.42
C PHE A 328 -5.84 -12.25 -26.48
N ALA A 329 -6.91 -12.95 -26.85
CA ALA A 329 -8.23 -12.32 -26.99
C ALA A 329 -8.78 -11.74 -25.67
N SER A 330 -8.44 -12.36 -24.53
CA SER A 330 -8.90 -11.92 -23.21
C SER A 330 -7.91 -12.34 -22.10
N PRO A 331 -8.02 -11.76 -20.89
CA PRO A 331 -7.24 -12.18 -19.74
C PRO A 331 -7.45 -13.66 -19.40
N GLN A 332 -8.66 -14.19 -19.58
CA GLN A 332 -8.97 -15.61 -19.36
C GLN A 332 -8.20 -16.52 -20.32
N ALA A 333 -8.12 -16.14 -21.60
CA ALA A 333 -7.35 -16.89 -22.60
C ALA A 333 -5.84 -16.87 -22.29
N ALA A 334 -5.32 -15.74 -21.79
CA ALA A 334 -3.94 -15.65 -21.32
C ALA A 334 -3.67 -16.59 -20.13
N VAL A 335 -4.58 -16.64 -19.14
CA VAL A 335 -4.48 -17.55 -17.98
C VAL A 335 -4.54 -19.02 -18.40
N GLN A 336 -5.46 -19.38 -19.31
CA GLN A 336 -5.53 -20.75 -19.85
C GLN A 336 -4.23 -21.14 -20.56
N TYR A 337 -3.62 -20.22 -21.33
CA TYR A 337 -2.35 -20.47 -21.98
C TYR A 337 -1.23 -20.71 -20.96
N LEU A 338 -1.16 -19.92 -19.89
CA LEU A 338 -0.15 -20.07 -18.84
C LEU A 338 -0.18 -21.46 -18.19
N HIS A 339 -1.37 -22.01 -17.93
CA HIS A 339 -1.51 -23.36 -17.35
C HIS A 339 -0.97 -24.47 -18.25
N ILE A 340 -0.97 -24.24 -19.57
CA ILE A 340 -0.56 -25.25 -20.55
C ILE A 340 0.91 -25.08 -20.93
N GLY A 341 1.34 -23.85 -21.26
CA GLY A 341 2.68 -23.59 -21.77
C GLY A 341 3.69 -23.16 -20.70
N GLY A 342 3.24 -22.57 -19.60
CA GLY A 342 4.11 -22.01 -18.58
C GLY A 342 4.92 -20.80 -19.03
N VAL A 343 5.99 -20.51 -18.29
CA VAL A 343 6.89 -19.38 -18.51
C VAL A 343 8.37 -19.78 -18.44
N LEU A 344 9.22 -19.08 -19.19
CA LEU A 344 10.69 -19.24 -19.14
C LEU A 344 11.41 -18.02 -18.59
N ASP A 345 10.75 -16.86 -18.60
CA ASP A 345 11.25 -15.57 -18.13
C ASP A 345 10.08 -14.78 -17.53
N THR A 346 10.33 -13.54 -17.12
CA THR A 346 9.30 -12.58 -16.75
C THR A 346 8.29 -12.41 -17.87
N VAL A 347 7.00 -12.51 -17.52
CA VAL A 347 5.88 -12.34 -18.46
C VAL A 347 5.02 -11.17 -18.04
N ARG A 348 4.70 -10.28 -18.99
CA ARG A 348 3.81 -9.15 -18.77
C ARG A 348 2.66 -9.16 -19.78
N PHE A 349 1.44 -9.15 -19.30
CA PHE A 349 0.24 -8.96 -20.08
C PHE A 349 -0.19 -7.49 -19.99
N ARG A 350 -0.09 -6.76 -21.10
CA ARG A 350 -0.57 -5.38 -21.27
C ARG A 350 -2.01 -5.45 -21.77
N ILE A 351 -2.95 -5.24 -20.87
CA ILE A 351 -4.38 -5.38 -21.14
C ILE A 351 -4.91 -4.06 -21.67
N ARG A 352 -5.49 -4.09 -22.86
CA ARG A 352 -6.08 -2.90 -23.50
C ARG A 352 -7.43 -2.56 -22.89
N SER A 353 -7.82 -1.30 -23.02
CA SER A 353 -9.08 -0.79 -22.50
C SER A 353 -10.27 -1.64 -22.97
N GLY A 354 -11.17 -1.97 -22.05
CA GLY A 354 -12.33 -2.80 -22.31
C GLY A 354 -12.88 -3.50 -21.07
N THR A 355 -14.05 -4.11 -21.24
CA THR A 355 -14.70 -4.94 -20.21
C THR A 355 -14.60 -6.41 -20.59
N TYR A 356 -14.02 -7.22 -19.71
CA TYR A 356 -13.75 -8.63 -19.91
C TYR A 356 -14.60 -9.46 -18.94
N ASN A 357 -15.52 -10.26 -19.47
CA ASN A 357 -16.42 -11.10 -18.69
C ASN A 357 -15.80 -12.48 -18.45
N GLY A 358 -15.78 -12.92 -17.19
CA GLY A 358 -15.35 -14.24 -16.76
C GLY A 358 -14.31 -14.20 -15.65
N GLN A 359 -14.20 -15.31 -14.94
CA GLN A 359 -13.29 -15.46 -13.80
C GLN A 359 -11.85 -15.71 -14.25
N LEU A 360 -10.89 -15.27 -13.45
CA LEU A 360 -9.49 -15.66 -13.54
C LEU A 360 -9.19 -16.66 -12.44
N SER A 361 -8.68 -17.84 -12.81
CA SER A 361 -8.31 -18.89 -11.86
C SER A 361 -6.89 -19.31 -12.11
N PHE A 362 -5.99 -18.96 -11.20
CA PHE A 362 -4.59 -19.33 -11.23
C PHE A 362 -4.38 -20.60 -10.39
N GLY A 363 -3.86 -21.64 -11.02
CA GLY A 363 -3.26 -22.82 -10.39
C GLY A 363 -1.75 -22.84 -10.68
N ALA A 364 -1.08 -23.96 -10.40
CA ALA A 364 0.35 -24.10 -10.68
C ALA A 364 0.69 -23.78 -12.15
N ILE A 365 1.61 -22.85 -12.36
CA ILE A 365 2.09 -22.43 -13.69
C ILE A 365 3.50 -23.00 -13.90
N PRO A 366 3.72 -23.85 -14.92
CA PRO A 366 5.04 -24.41 -15.17
C PRO A 366 6.11 -23.33 -15.36
N GLY A 367 7.21 -23.41 -14.60
CA GLY A 367 8.33 -22.47 -14.67
C GLY A 367 8.16 -21.14 -13.94
N ALA A 368 6.96 -20.81 -13.46
CA ALA A 368 6.75 -19.65 -12.58
C ALA A 368 7.26 -19.95 -11.16
N GLY A 369 7.59 -18.90 -10.39
CA GLY A 369 7.94 -19.06 -8.98
C GLY A 369 9.29 -18.46 -8.53
N SER A 370 9.82 -17.47 -9.24
CA SER A 370 11.09 -16.82 -8.85
C SER A 370 11.14 -15.33 -9.19
N ALA A 371 12.10 -14.62 -8.61
CA ALA A 371 12.35 -13.20 -8.86
C ALA A 371 12.66 -12.85 -10.33
N THR A 372 13.08 -13.83 -11.14
CA THR A 372 13.32 -13.68 -12.58
C THR A 372 12.20 -14.24 -13.44
N ARG A 373 11.25 -14.99 -12.86
CA ARG A 373 10.12 -15.63 -13.57
C ARG A 373 8.81 -15.36 -12.85
N TRP A 374 8.44 -14.09 -12.82
CA TRP A 374 7.16 -13.60 -12.30
C TRP A 374 6.25 -13.18 -13.45
N ILE A 375 4.95 -13.13 -13.16
CA ILE A 375 3.91 -12.84 -14.15
C ILE A 375 3.16 -11.59 -13.72
N ALA A 376 2.92 -10.67 -14.64
CA ALA A 376 2.10 -9.49 -14.38
C ALA A 376 0.96 -9.31 -15.36
N PHE A 377 -0.16 -8.85 -14.84
CA PHE A 377 -1.31 -8.34 -15.58
C PHE A 377 -1.42 -6.85 -15.30
N GLU A 378 -1.32 -6.02 -16.34
CA GLU A 378 -1.23 -4.56 -16.18
C GLU A 378 -2.09 -3.85 -17.23
N SER A 379 -2.78 -2.77 -16.86
CA SER A 379 -3.42 -1.90 -17.85
C SER A 379 -2.38 -1.31 -18.81
N GLU A 380 -2.68 -1.37 -20.11
CA GLU A 380 -1.88 -0.78 -21.17
C GLU A 380 -1.89 0.75 -21.09
N SER A 381 -3.04 1.36 -20.76
CA SER A 381 -3.22 2.82 -20.73
C SER A 381 -2.57 3.50 -19.54
N GLY A 382 -2.31 2.78 -18.45
CA GLY A 382 -1.89 3.41 -17.19
C GLY A 382 -3.03 3.73 -16.25
N ASN A 383 -4.29 3.52 -16.66
CA ASN A 383 -5.47 3.80 -15.84
C ASN A 383 -6.23 2.52 -15.50
N ALA A 384 -6.62 2.36 -14.24
CA ALA A 384 -7.37 1.20 -13.76
C ALA A 384 -8.81 1.17 -14.26
N ALA A 385 -9.44 2.34 -14.42
CA ALA A 385 -10.83 2.45 -14.85
C ALA A 385 -11.05 1.97 -16.30
N ASP A 386 -10.00 1.97 -17.12
CA ASP A 386 -10.08 1.59 -18.53
C ASP A 386 -10.19 0.07 -18.74
N VAL A 387 -9.75 -0.73 -17.77
CA VAL A 387 -9.71 -2.19 -17.87
C VAL A 387 -10.54 -2.81 -16.75
N VAL A 388 -11.72 -3.30 -17.09
CA VAL A 388 -12.65 -3.93 -16.14
C VAL A 388 -12.70 -5.43 -16.39
N ILE A 389 -12.36 -6.23 -15.39
CA ILE A 389 -12.51 -7.68 -15.39
C ILE A 389 -13.64 -8.01 -14.42
N GLN A 390 -14.69 -8.67 -14.90
CA GLN A 390 -15.90 -8.89 -14.11
C GLN A 390 -16.47 -10.30 -14.25
N ALA A 391 -17.11 -10.78 -13.18
CA ALA A 391 -17.74 -12.10 -13.16
C ALA A 391 -19.05 -12.08 -12.36
N SER A 392 -20.02 -12.91 -12.76
CA SER A 392 -21.24 -13.16 -11.99
C SER A 392 -21.01 -14.30 -11.02
N ASN A 393 -20.75 -13.95 -9.76
CA ASN A 393 -20.38 -14.90 -8.72
C ASN A 393 -21.57 -15.75 -8.23
N SER A 394 -21.26 -16.96 -7.80
CA SER A 394 -22.21 -17.91 -7.19
C SER A 394 -21.55 -18.65 -6.03
N SER A 395 -22.30 -19.46 -5.28
CA SER A 395 -21.75 -20.30 -4.21
C SER A 395 -20.63 -21.24 -4.67
N ALA A 396 -20.74 -21.78 -5.89
CA ALA A 396 -19.73 -22.68 -6.44
C ALA A 396 -18.47 -21.94 -6.92
N ALA A 397 -18.59 -20.64 -7.21
CA ALA A 397 -17.53 -19.85 -7.81
C ALA A 397 -17.62 -18.37 -7.34
N ASN A 398 -17.34 -18.13 -6.06
CA ASN A 398 -17.44 -16.81 -5.44
C ASN A 398 -16.11 -16.02 -5.52
N TYR A 399 -15.72 -15.61 -6.72
CA TYR A 399 -14.53 -14.79 -6.95
C TYR A 399 -14.52 -14.23 -8.38
N VAL A 400 -13.87 -13.09 -8.58
CA VAL A 400 -13.45 -12.64 -9.91
C VAL A 400 -12.06 -13.17 -10.22
N VAL A 401 -11.16 -13.12 -9.23
CA VAL A 401 -9.79 -13.64 -9.31
C VAL A 401 -9.55 -14.63 -8.17
N ARG A 402 -9.19 -15.87 -8.52
CA ARG A 402 -8.70 -16.86 -7.55
C ARG A 402 -7.25 -17.15 -7.83
N VAL A 403 -6.41 -17.09 -6.80
CA VAL A 403 -5.02 -17.56 -6.84
C VAL A 403 -4.91 -18.77 -5.92
N ASN A 404 -4.72 -19.95 -6.49
CA ASN A 404 -4.62 -21.21 -5.78
C ASN A 404 -3.23 -21.82 -5.97
N GLY A 405 -2.34 -21.68 -4.99
CA GLY A 405 -1.00 -22.28 -5.06
C GLY A 405 -0.03 -21.60 -6.03
N THR A 406 -0.35 -20.40 -6.54
CA THR A 406 0.49 -19.70 -7.51
C THR A 406 1.24 -18.55 -6.86
N ASP A 407 2.55 -18.52 -7.08
CA ASP A 407 3.44 -17.50 -6.53
C ASP A 407 3.86 -16.48 -7.60
N TRP A 408 4.43 -15.36 -7.16
CA TRP A 408 5.07 -14.38 -8.03
C TRP A 408 4.14 -13.77 -9.09
N LEU A 409 2.90 -13.45 -8.70
CA LEU A 409 1.92 -12.75 -9.53
C LEU A 409 1.82 -11.27 -9.15
N ARG A 410 1.63 -10.42 -10.17
CA ARG A 410 1.42 -8.99 -10.00
C ARG A 410 0.22 -8.51 -10.80
N PHE A 411 -0.63 -7.71 -10.18
CA PHE A 411 -1.74 -7.03 -10.82
C PHE A 411 -1.55 -5.52 -10.65
N ARG A 412 -1.59 -4.76 -11.74
CA ARG A 412 -1.31 -3.32 -11.68
C ARG A 412 -2.31 -2.52 -12.49
N ARG A 413 -2.98 -1.59 -11.81
CA ARG A 413 -3.90 -0.62 -12.44
C ARG A 413 -4.99 -1.34 -13.24
N LEU A 414 -5.74 -2.20 -12.58
CA LEU A 414 -6.86 -2.96 -13.16
C LEU A 414 -8.08 -2.82 -12.26
N THR A 415 -9.27 -2.81 -12.85
CA THR A 415 -10.53 -2.87 -12.11
C THR A 415 -11.07 -4.29 -12.12
N PHE A 416 -11.42 -4.81 -10.95
CA PHE A 416 -12.07 -6.11 -10.75
C PHE A 416 -13.45 -5.88 -10.14
N THR A 417 -14.50 -6.39 -10.78
CA THR A 417 -15.89 -6.16 -10.33
C THR A 417 -16.65 -7.47 -10.17
N SER A 418 -17.17 -7.71 -8.97
CA SER A 418 -18.10 -8.82 -8.75
C SER A 418 -19.53 -8.38 -9.10
N ASN A 419 -20.17 -9.10 -10.00
CA ASN A 419 -21.59 -8.94 -10.37
C ASN A 419 -22.41 -10.12 -9.81
N GLY A 420 -22.10 -10.55 -8.58
CA GLY A 420 -22.81 -11.62 -7.89
C GLY A 420 -24.28 -11.32 -7.62
N THR A 421 -24.99 -12.30 -7.07
CA THR A 421 -26.37 -12.13 -6.57
C THR A 421 -26.49 -12.76 -5.19
N GLY A 422 -27.29 -12.17 -4.30
CA GLY A 422 -27.42 -12.66 -2.92
C GLY A 422 -26.21 -12.26 -2.07
N SER A 423 -25.47 -13.24 -1.54
CA SER A 423 -24.35 -13.06 -0.59
C SER A 423 -22.96 -13.44 -1.14
N TYR A 424 -22.81 -13.56 -2.47
CA TYR A 424 -21.54 -13.99 -3.09
C TYR A 424 -20.88 -12.83 -3.83
N TRP A 425 -20.11 -12.01 -3.10
CA TRP A 425 -19.59 -10.73 -3.60
C TRP A 425 -18.06 -10.61 -3.58
N ARG A 426 -17.35 -11.71 -3.29
CA ARG A 426 -15.89 -11.74 -3.21
C ARG A 426 -15.25 -11.40 -4.56
N VAL A 427 -14.24 -10.54 -4.54
CA VAL A 427 -13.53 -10.14 -5.75
C VAL A 427 -12.25 -10.96 -5.90
N VAL A 428 -11.45 -11.04 -4.84
CA VAL A 428 -10.21 -11.83 -4.81
C VAL A 428 -10.30 -12.93 -3.77
N GLU A 429 -9.87 -14.13 -4.15
CA GLU A 429 -9.71 -15.28 -3.26
C GLU A 429 -8.28 -15.83 -3.38
N LEU A 430 -7.57 -15.94 -2.24
CA LEU A 430 -6.25 -16.57 -2.17
C LEU A 430 -6.33 -17.89 -1.40
N THR A 431 -5.82 -18.97 -2.00
CA THR A 431 -5.87 -20.33 -1.43
C THR A 431 -4.60 -21.12 -1.76
N GLY A 432 -4.42 -22.29 -1.12
CA GLY A 432 -3.44 -23.28 -1.55
C GLY A 432 -1.97 -22.96 -1.23
N GLY A 433 -1.71 -21.95 -0.40
CA GLY A 433 -0.38 -21.41 -0.12
C GLY A 433 0.10 -20.55 -1.28
N THR A 434 0.30 -19.25 -1.06
CA THR A 434 0.71 -18.33 -2.13
C THR A 434 1.79 -17.40 -1.63
N GLU A 435 2.78 -17.07 -2.44
CA GLU A 435 3.84 -16.17 -2.01
C GLU A 435 4.18 -15.12 -3.06
N ASN A 436 4.69 -13.97 -2.61
CA ASN A 436 5.20 -12.90 -3.47
C ASN A 436 4.12 -12.34 -4.42
N LEU A 437 2.95 -11.99 -3.85
CA LEU A 437 1.83 -11.41 -4.58
C LEU A 437 1.83 -9.88 -4.45
N THR A 438 1.58 -9.17 -5.55
CA THR A 438 1.45 -7.71 -5.54
C THR A 438 0.17 -7.26 -6.25
N PHE A 439 -0.63 -6.43 -5.57
CA PHE A 439 -1.71 -5.67 -6.17
C PHE A 439 -1.41 -4.18 -5.99
N GLU A 440 -1.29 -3.45 -7.09
CA GLU A 440 -0.87 -2.04 -7.09
C GLU A 440 -1.77 -1.17 -7.96
N GLY A 441 -2.38 -0.14 -7.38
CA GLY A 441 -3.23 0.78 -8.15
C GLY A 441 -4.52 0.14 -8.68
N CYS A 442 -4.92 -1.02 -8.15
CA CYS A 442 -6.12 -1.74 -8.58
C CYS A 442 -7.38 -1.22 -7.89
N VAL A 443 -8.53 -1.46 -8.53
CA VAL A 443 -9.85 -1.17 -7.99
C VAL A 443 -10.61 -2.49 -7.81
N PHE A 444 -11.17 -2.72 -6.62
CA PHE A 444 -11.93 -3.92 -6.27
C PHE A 444 -13.36 -3.50 -5.88
N ASN A 445 -14.32 -3.82 -6.73
CA ASN A 445 -15.73 -3.51 -6.52
C ASN A 445 -16.47 -4.78 -6.06
N GLY A 446 -16.78 -4.83 -4.77
CA GLY A 446 -17.66 -5.84 -4.18
C GLY A 446 -19.13 -5.47 -4.29
N GLY A 447 -19.96 -6.22 -3.57
CA GLY A 447 -21.40 -5.98 -3.45
C GLY A 447 -21.77 -4.84 -2.51
N PRO A 448 -23.07 -4.55 -2.35
CA PRO A 448 -23.53 -3.59 -1.36
C PRO A 448 -23.10 -4.01 0.05
N ALA A 449 -22.83 -3.03 0.93
CA ALA A 449 -22.61 -3.31 2.34
C ALA A 449 -23.92 -3.76 3.01
N THR A 450 -23.89 -4.94 3.63
CA THR A 450 -25.05 -5.53 4.29
C THR A 450 -24.76 -5.75 5.79
N TYR A 451 -25.81 -5.71 6.62
CA TYR A 451 -25.73 -6.13 8.05
C TYR A 451 -25.54 -7.65 8.20
N ASN A 452 -25.37 -8.41 7.12
CA ASN A 452 -25.11 -9.83 7.22
C ASN A 452 -23.62 -10.07 7.35
N TYR A 453 -23.21 -10.57 8.51
CA TYR A 453 -21.86 -11.04 8.75
C TYR A 453 -21.59 -12.29 7.91
N SER A 454 -21.07 -12.13 6.70
CA SER A 454 -20.79 -13.23 5.79
C SER A 454 -19.39 -13.15 5.20
N TRP A 455 -18.63 -14.24 5.37
CA TRP A 455 -17.32 -14.43 4.75
C TRP A 455 -17.37 -14.39 3.22
N ASP A 456 -18.52 -14.71 2.64
CA ASP A 456 -18.76 -14.70 1.20
C ASP A 456 -18.89 -13.29 0.60
N GLU A 457 -18.98 -12.27 1.46
CA GLU A 457 -19.10 -10.86 1.10
C GLU A 457 -17.83 -10.05 1.40
N ILE A 458 -16.71 -10.71 1.72
CA ILE A 458 -15.41 -10.04 1.87
C ILE A 458 -14.80 -9.80 0.49
N VAL A 459 -14.44 -8.55 0.18
CA VAL A 459 -13.95 -8.14 -1.14
C VAL A 459 -12.62 -8.83 -1.49
N PHE A 460 -11.65 -8.81 -0.57
CA PHE A 460 -10.37 -9.51 -0.71
C PHE A 460 -10.19 -10.51 0.43
N TYR A 461 -10.22 -11.79 0.09
CA TYR A 461 -10.29 -12.86 1.08
C TYR A 461 -9.11 -13.83 0.95
N SER A 462 -8.36 -13.97 2.03
CA SER A 462 -7.26 -14.93 2.19
C SER A 462 -7.36 -15.53 3.59
N SER A 463 -7.96 -16.71 3.69
CA SER A 463 -8.10 -17.41 4.97
C SER A 463 -7.35 -18.72 5.01
N ASN A 464 -6.67 -18.96 6.13
CA ASN A 464 -5.75 -20.03 6.44
C ASN A 464 -4.78 -20.32 5.29
N ASN A 465 -4.24 -19.24 4.73
CA ASN A 465 -3.40 -19.29 3.54
C ASN A 465 -2.04 -18.70 3.88
N ALA A 466 -0.97 -19.46 3.66
CA ALA A 466 0.41 -19.04 3.90
C ALA A 466 0.85 -17.97 2.89
N CYS A 467 0.24 -16.78 2.97
CA CYS A 467 0.39 -15.68 2.03
C CYS A 467 1.60 -14.80 2.31
N HIS A 468 2.82 -15.35 2.21
CA HIS A 468 4.02 -14.58 2.50
C HIS A 468 4.32 -13.52 1.42
N ASN A 469 4.86 -12.39 1.82
CA ASN A 469 5.25 -11.27 0.96
C ASN A 469 4.09 -10.70 0.12
N LEU A 470 2.89 -10.62 0.71
CA LEU A 470 1.72 -9.96 0.11
C LEU A 470 1.87 -8.44 0.19
N THR A 471 1.83 -7.78 -0.96
CA THR A 471 1.82 -6.31 -1.06
C THR A 471 0.50 -5.83 -1.65
N LEU A 472 -0.26 -5.07 -0.88
CA LEU A 472 -1.44 -4.31 -1.31
C LEU A 472 -1.08 -2.82 -1.25
N ARG A 473 -0.86 -2.18 -2.39
CA ARG A 473 -0.44 -0.78 -2.46
C ARG A 473 -1.34 0.09 -3.34
N ASN A 474 -1.76 1.25 -2.84
CA ASN A 474 -2.49 2.26 -3.60
C ASN A 474 -3.76 1.72 -4.28
N ASN A 475 -4.43 0.73 -3.69
CA ASN A 475 -5.65 0.14 -4.25
C ASN A 475 -6.91 0.76 -3.63
N THR A 476 -8.03 0.64 -4.33
CA THR A 476 -9.35 1.04 -3.83
C THR A 476 -10.24 -0.19 -3.69
N PHE A 477 -10.84 -0.39 -2.52
CA PHE A 477 -11.79 -1.46 -2.22
C PHE A 477 -13.13 -0.82 -1.85
N THR A 478 -14.21 -1.24 -2.52
CA THR A 478 -15.54 -0.67 -2.30
C THR A 478 -16.55 -1.76 -1.97
N GLY A 479 -17.31 -1.54 -0.90
CA GLY A 479 -18.47 -2.35 -0.53
C GLY A 479 -18.15 -3.59 0.31
N GLY A 480 -19.12 -4.52 0.35
CA GLY A 480 -19.03 -5.79 1.06
C GLY A 480 -19.32 -5.74 2.56
N ALA A 481 -19.45 -6.92 3.16
CA ALA A 481 -19.45 -7.06 4.62
C ALA A 481 -18.08 -6.65 5.20
N GLY A 482 -17.01 -6.85 4.44
CA GLY A 482 -15.69 -6.35 4.76
C GLY A 482 -14.80 -6.15 3.54
N SER A 483 -13.79 -5.28 3.64
CA SER A 483 -12.86 -5.01 2.53
C SER A 483 -11.73 -6.04 2.46
N LEU A 484 -10.98 -6.24 3.54
CA LEU A 484 -9.83 -7.15 3.57
C LEU A 484 -9.93 -8.17 4.70
N TRP A 485 -9.63 -9.43 4.39
CA TRP A 485 -9.41 -10.48 5.37
C TRP A 485 -8.16 -11.29 5.02
N ILE A 486 -7.16 -11.27 5.91
CA ILE A 486 -5.89 -11.96 5.74
C ILE A 486 -5.55 -12.68 7.04
N ASP A 487 -5.56 -14.01 7.02
CA ASP A 487 -5.14 -14.82 8.17
C ASP A 487 -4.34 -16.08 7.78
N TYR A 488 -3.51 -16.53 8.73
CA TYR A 488 -2.85 -17.83 8.69
C TYR A 488 -2.57 -18.36 10.11
N TRP A 489 -3.41 -19.26 10.59
CA TRP A 489 -3.40 -19.72 11.99
C TRP A 489 -2.26 -20.68 12.34
N THR A 490 -1.49 -21.15 11.35
CA THR A 490 -0.43 -22.14 11.57
C THR A 490 0.90 -21.48 11.94
N ALA A 491 1.24 -20.32 11.35
CA ALA A 491 2.47 -19.58 11.63
C ALA A 491 2.35 -18.10 11.22
N PRO A 492 3.17 -17.20 11.76
CA PRO A 492 3.13 -15.79 11.36
C PRO A 492 3.50 -15.56 9.88
N LEU A 493 2.61 -14.91 9.14
CA LEU A 493 2.86 -14.39 7.79
C LEU A 493 4.04 -13.42 7.80
N GLN A 494 4.86 -13.45 6.77
CA GLN A 494 6.06 -12.62 6.66
C GLN A 494 5.85 -11.60 5.56
N GLY A 495 6.31 -10.36 5.76
CA GLY A 495 6.36 -9.35 4.69
C GLY A 495 5.00 -8.88 4.18
N VAL A 496 3.94 -8.92 5.00
CA VAL A 496 2.63 -8.37 4.64
C VAL A 496 2.69 -6.83 4.70
N GLN A 497 2.38 -6.19 3.58
CA GLN A 497 2.38 -4.73 3.44
C GLN A 497 1.04 -4.26 2.86
N ILE A 498 0.35 -3.39 3.59
CA ILE A 498 -0.93 -2.78 3.21
C ILE A 498 -0.72 -1.26 3.31
N VAL A 499 -0.41 -0.64 2.16
CA VAL A 499 0.08 0.76 2.13
C VAL A 499 -0.71 1.62 1.15
N GLY A 500 -1.17 2.80 1.58
CA GLY A 500 -1.76 3.78 0.66
C GLY A 500 -3.13 3.38 0.09
N ASN A 501 -3.82 2.38 0.67
CA ASN A 501 -5.08 1.87 0.12
C ASN A 501 -6.28 2.68 0.65
N THR A 502 -7.34 2.73 -0.15
CA THR A 502 -8.66 3.22 0.24
C THR A 502 -9.61 2.04 0.43
N LEU A 503 -10.05 1.78 1.66
CA LEU A 503 -11.03 0.76 2.02
C LEU A 503 -12.33 1.47 2.39
N GLN A 504 -13.37 1.38 1.58
CA GLN A 504 -14.56 2.24 1.77
C GLN A 504 -15.89 1.50 1.62
N GLY A 505 -16.88 1.96 2.40
CA GLY A 505 -18.26 1.52 2.28
C GLY A 505 -18.48 0.06 2.69
N PHE A 506 -17.64 -0.48 3.58
CA PHE A 506 -17.83 -1.80 4.19
C PHE A 506 -18.76 -1.72 5.41
N TYR A 507 -19.45 -2.81 5.76
CA TYR A 507 -20.34 -2.82 6.92
C TYR A 507 -19.65 -3.19 8.24
N TYR A 508 -18.89 -4.29 8.28
CA TYR A 508 -18.29 -4.82 9.51
C TYR A 508 -16.78 -4.63 9.59
N PHE A 509 -16.05 -4.89 8.51
CA PHE A 509 -14.57 -4.92 8.58
C PHE A 509 -13.90 -4.10 7.49
N GLY A 510 -13.06 -3.15 7.89
CA GLY A 510 -12.15 -2.50 6.95
C GLY A 510 -11.01 -3.45 6.62
N ALA A 511 -10.05 -3.57 7.54
CA ALA A 511 -8.91 -4.46 7.40
C ALA A 511 -8.81 -5.48 8.55
N VAL A 512 -8.87 -6.77 8.23
CA VAL A 512 -8.55 -7.84 9.17
C VAL A 512 -7.22 -8.48 8.79
N VAL A 513 -6.27 -8.44 9.73
CA VAL A 513 -4.97 -9.10 9.59
C VAL A 513 -4.67 -9.88 10.85
N GLN A 514 -4.43 -11.18 10.71
CA GLN A 514 -4.20 -12.08 11.83
C GLN A 514 -2.94 -12.91 11.61
N TYR A 515 -2.15 -13.12 12.67
CA TYR A 515 -0.88 -13.85 12.63
C TYR A 515 0.08 -13.29 11.57
N ALA A 516 0.46 -12.02 11.68
CA ALA A 516 1.47 -11.42 10.82
C ALA A 516 2.70 -10.99 11.62
N ASN A 517 3.88 -11.25 11.07
CA ASN A 517 5.15 -10.78 11.58
C ASN A 517 5.55 -9.47 10.88
N ALA A 518 5.93 -8.47 11.68
CA ALA A 518 6.39 -7.18 11.21
C ALA A 518 5.45 -6.55 10.15
N LEU A 519 4.13 -6.66 10.38
CA LEU A 519 3.10 -6.07 9.52
C LEU A 519 3.37 -4.58 9.31
N LEU A 520 3.28 -4.12 8.07
CA LEU A 520 3.20 -2.70 7.74
C LEU A 520 1.77 -2.37 7.27
N LEU A 521 0.99 -1.71 8.12
CA LEU A 521 -0.31 -1.12 7.77
C LEU A 521 -0.15 0.39 7.82
N ALA A 522 0.07 1.04 6.68
CA ALA A 522 0.40 2.46 6.67
C ALA A 522 -0.30 3.29 5.59
N GLN A 523 -0.59 4.56 5.90
CA GLN A 523 -1.11 5.51 4.90
C GLN A 523 -2.44 5.08 4.27
N ASN A 524 -3.23 4.25 4.95
CA ASN A 524 -4.50 3.79 4.41
C ASN A 524 -5.64 4.71 4.87
N THR A 525 -6.60 4.94 3.98
CA THR A 525 -7.90 5.55 4.32
C THR A 525 -8.92 4.43 4.46
N ILE A 526 -9.53 4.30 5.63
CA ILE A 526 -10.45 3.21 5.97
C ILE A 526 -11.77 3.81 6.46
N THR A 527 -12.84 3.67 5.69
CA THR A 527 -14.12 4.34 5.96
C THR A 527 -15.26 3.33 5.92
N ALA A 528 -15.87 3.09 7.08
CA ALA A 528 -17.06 2.26 7.19
C ALA A 528 -18.27 2.92 6.47
N LEU A 529 -19.27 2.12 6.14
CA LEU A 529 -20.55 2.64 5.67
C LEU A 529 -21.20 3.50 6.77
N SER A 530 -21.67 4.69 6.42
CA SER A 530 -22.36 5.55 7.39
C SER A 530 -23.64 4.89 7.94
N GLY A 531 -23.86 5.00 9.24
CA GLY A 531 -24.96 4.38 9.98
C GLY A 531 -24.70 2.92 10.40
N SER A 532 -23.57 2.32 10.04
CA SER A 532 -23.22 0.97 10.49
C SER A 532 -22.91 0.93 11.99
N GLY A 533 -23.67 0.15 12.76
CA GLY A 533 -23.59 0.15 14.23
C GLY A 533 -22.54 -0.75 14.86
N SER A 534 -21.92 -1.66 14.10
CA SER A 534 -20.90 -2.57 14.61
C SER A 534 -19.86 -2.80 13.53
N ASN A 535 -18.82 -1.98 13.51
CA ASN A 535 -17.74 -2.10 12.56
C ASN A 535 -16.37 -2.06 13.25
N TYR A 536 -15.37 -2.55 12.53
CA TYR A 536 -13.96 -2.55 12.90
C TYR A 536 -13.24 -1.89 11.74
N GLY A 537 -12.65 -0.72 11.95
CA GLY A 537 -11.81 -0.07 10.94
C GLY A 537 -10.63 -0.97 10.59
N ALA A 538 -9.82 -1.32 11.59
CA ALA A 538 -8.88 -2.43 11.48
C ALA A 538 -8.93 -3.33 12.71
N TYR A 539 -8.93 -4.64 12.48
CA TYR A 539 -8.82 -5.68 13.51
C TYR A 539 -7.54 -6.47 13.28
N LEU A 540 -6.64 -6.41 14.26
CA LEU A 540 -5.27 -6.87 14.16
C LEU A 540 -5.01 -7.90 15.25
N TYR A 541 -4.96 -9.18 14.87
CA TYR A 541 -4.85 -10.28 15.84
C TYR A 541 -3.47 -10.92 15.82
N ASN A 542 -2.88 -11.12 17.00
CA ASN A 542 -1.63 -11.88 17.16
C ASN A 542 -0.49 -11.40 16.25
N LEU A 543 -0.20 -10.10 16.30
CA LEU A 543 0.93 -9.53 15.55
C LEU A 543 2.25 -9.82 16.26
N THR A 544 3.24 -10.31 15.51
CA THR A 544 4.60 -10.62 16.00
C THR A 544 5.62 -9.70 15.34
N GLY A 545 6.85 -9.68 15.87
CA GLY A 545 7.91 -8.77 15.40
C GLY A 545 7.58 -7.29 15.65
N SER A 546 8.42 -6.40 15.13
CA SER A 546 8.22 -4.96 15.24
C SER A 546 7.27 -4.47 14.15
N PHE A 547 5.97 -4.73 14.32
CA PHE A 547 4.93 -4.25 13.41
C PHE A 547 4.81 -2.71 13.46
N GLN A 548 4.30 -2.13 12.37
CA GLN A 548 4.02 -0.70 12.26
C GLN A 548 2.60 -0.50 11.72
N VAL A 549 1.77 0.19 12.51
CA VAL A 549 0.47 0.71 12.12
C VAL A 549 0.59 2.24 12.17
N ARG A 550 0.76 2.90 11.03
CA ARG A 550 1.04 4.34 11.04
C ARG A 550 0.40 5.15 9.94
N GLU A 551 0.09 6.41 10.20
CA GLU A 551 -0.44 7.34 9.19
C GLU A 551 -1.76 6.86 8.55
N ASN A 552 -2.53 6.00 9.24
CA ASN A 552 -3.83 5.57 8.73
C ASN A 552 -4.92 6.56 9.17
N VAL A 553 -5.85 6.87 8.28
CA VAL A 553 -7.06 7.65 8.57
C VAL A 553 -8.25 6.71 8.58
N VAL A 554 -8.83 6.50 9.76
CA VAL A 554 -9.90 5.53 9.99
C VAL A 554 -11.17 6.26 10.40
N THR A 555 -12.29 5.98 9.73
CA THR A 555 -13.60 6.53 10.04
C THR A 555 -14.60 5.42 10.26
N VAL A 556 -15.23 5.43 11.43
CA VAL A 556 -16.17 4.41 11.93
C VAL A 556 -17.42 5.04 12.53
N ASP A 557 -18.57 4.41 12.33
CA ASP A 557 -19.86 4.91 12.87
C ASP A 557 -20.36 4.13 14.10
N GLY A 558 -19.61 3.12 14.55
CA GLY A 558 -19.94 2.24 15.69
C GLY A 558 -18.93 1.08 15.80
N GLY A 559 -18.69 0.51 16.98
CA GLY A 559 -17.68 -0.53 17.19
C GLY A 559 -16.28 0.05 17.45
N TYR A 560 -15.27 -0.31 16.65
CA TYR A 560 -13.86 -0.04 16.93
C TYR A 560 -13.14 0.60 15.75
N GLY A 561 -12.39 1.69 15.97
CA GLY A 561 -11.52 2.28 14.95
C GLY A 561 -10.34 1.37 14.62
N LEU A 562 -9.37 1.27 15.54
CA LEU A 562 -8.30 0.26 15.49
C LEU A 562 -8.41 -0.65 16.72
N TYR A 563 -8.45 -1.95 16.48
CA TYR A 563 -8.45 -2.97 17.52
C TYR A 563 -7.20 -3.84 17.35
N LEU A 564 -6.28 -3.72 18.30
CA LEU A 564 -5.15 -4.63 18.47
C LEU A 564 -5.53 -5.72 19.48
N ASP A 565 -5.78 -6.92 18.97
CA ASP A 565 -6.25 -8.08 19.73
C ASP A 565 -5.13 -9.10 19.92
N TRP A 566 -4.64 -9.18 21.15
CA TRP A 566 -3.69 -10.13 21.69
C TRP A 566 -2.32 -10.17 20.98
N ARG A 567 -1.24 -10.15 21.76
CA ARG A 567 0.08 -10.61 21.30
C ARG A 567 0.93 -11.05 22.49
N PRO A 568 1.94 -11.91 22.30
CA PRO A 568 2.84 -12.30 23.39
C PRO A 568 3.65 -11.11 23.92
N SER A 569 3.78 -11.00 25.25
CA SER A 569 4.62 -9.99 25.91
C SER A 569 6.13 -10.23 25.76
N THR A 570 6.54 -11.27 25.03
CA THR A 570 7.93 -11.53 24.66
C THR A 570 8.31 -10.92 23.32
N GLU A 571 7.34 -10.44 22.55
CA GLU A 571 7.59 -9.84 21.25
C GLU A 571 8.29 -8.48 21.39
N PRO A 572 9.14 -8.10 20.42
CA PRO A 572 9.66 -6.75 20.36
C PRO A 572 8.52 -5.73 20.19
N SER A 573 8.79 -4.50 20.62
CA SER A 573 7.76 -3.45 20.64
C SER A 573 7.21 -3.17 19.24
N GLY A 574 5.89 -3.14 19.13
CA GLY A 574 5.17 -2.65 17.94
C GLY A 574 4.93 -1.15 18.02
N LEU A 575 4.74 -0.49 16.88
CA LEU A 575 4.50 0.94 16.79
C LEU A 575 3.12 1.23 16.20
N VAL A 576 2.31 1.98 16.92
CA VAL A 576 1.04 2.56 16.47
C VAL A 576 1.20 4.08 16.53
N ALA A 577 1.41 4.74 15.38
CA ALA A 577 1.74 6.17 15.39
C ALA A 577 1.15 7.00 14.24
N ASN A 578 0.90 8.29 14.49
CA ASN A 578 0.29 9.20 13.50
C ASN A 578 -1.02 8.67 12.90
N ASN A 579 -1.75 7.78 13.58
CA ASN A 579 -3.05 7.36 13.09
C ASN A 579 -4.11 8.38 13.51
N VAL A 580 -5.04 8.64 12.61
CA VAL A 580 -6.24 9.43 12.84
C VAL A 580 -7.43 8.49 12.90
N ILE A 581 -8.19 8.55 13.99
CA ILE A 581 -9.40 7.76 14.18
C ILE A 581 -10.57 8.70 14.46
N ILE A 582 -11.55 8.69 13.57
CA ILE A 582 -12.77 9.49 13.66
C ILE A 582 -13.94 8.53 13.89
N GLY A 583 -14.61 8.65 15.03
CA GLY A 583 -15.67 7.73 15.43
C GLY A 583 -16.98 8.39 15.78
N GLY A 584 -18.10 7.71 15.52
CA GLY A 584 -19.41 8.08 16.06
C GLY A 584 -19.98 9.39 15.49
N VAL A 585 -19.73 9.69 14.21
CA VAL A 585 -20.15 10.94 13.59
C VAL A 585 -21.65 10.87 13.28
N GLY A 586 -22.49 11.46 14.14
CA GLY A 586 -23.93 11.60 13.87
C GLY A 586 -24.79 10.40 14.25
N THR A 587 -24.27 9.47 15.07
CA THR A 587 -25.00 8.34 15.63
C THR A 587 -24.80 8.25 17.15
N GLY A 588 -25.73 7.59 17.86
CA GLY A 588 -25.58 7.23 19.27
C GLY A 588 -24.96 5.84 19.48
N ASN A 589 -24.24 5.32 18.48
CA ASN A 589 -23.70 3.97 18.53
C ASN A 589 -22.47 3.92 19.44
N SER A 590 -22.35 2.84 20.20
CA SER A 590 -21.16 2.60 21.01
C SER A 590 -19.92 2.51 20.13
N THR A 591 -18.91 3.32 20.43
CA THR A 591 -17.69 3.45 19.61
C THR A 591 -16.47 3.56 20.49
N THR A 592 -15.44 2.78 20.18
CA THR A 592 -14.09 2.94 20.73
C THR A 592 -13.15 3.35 19.61
N GLY A 593 -12.31 4.37 19.84
CA GLY A 593 -11.34 4.79 18.83
C GLY A 593 -10.22 3.77 18.68
N LEU A 594 -9.37 3.69 19.70
CA LEU A 594 -8.26 2.74 19.80
C LEU A 594 -8.55 1.74 20.92
N TYR A 595 -8.57 0.45 20.59
CA TYR A 595 -8.72 -0.64 21.54
C TYR A 595 -7.44 -1.48 21.59
N ALA A 596 -6.77 -1.44 22.74
CA ALA A 596 -5.49 -2.09 22.97
C ALA A 596 -5.66 -3.28 23.92
N TYR A 597 -6.00 -4.44 23.37
CA TYR A 597 -5.98 -5.73 24.06
C TYR A 597 -4.65 -6.45 23.79
N THR A 598 -3.54 -5.78 24.02
CA THR A 598 -2.24 -6.20 23.48
C THR A 598 -1.10 -6.03 24.49
N ALA A 599 0.14 -6.34 24.12
CA ALA A 599 1.31 -6.26 25.00
C ALA A 599 2.51 -5.67 24.25
N ASN A 600 3.41 -4.93 24.91
CA ASN A 600 4.60 -4.33 24.29
C ASN A 600 4.27 -3.50 23.02
N VAL A 601 3.47 -2.45 23.14
CA VAL A 601 3.13 -1.57 22.01
C VAL A 601 3.28 -0.11 22.41
N ASN A 602 3.86 0.66 21.49
CA ASN A 602 4.03 2.10 21.59
C ASN A 602 2.93 2.81 20.80
N PHE A 603 2.07 3.55 21.49
CA PHE A 603 1.04 4.41 20.92
C PHE A 603 1.52 5.86 20.98
N TYR A 604 1.97 6.41 19.85
CA TYR A 604 2.60 7.73 19.78
C TYR A 604 1.95 8.64 18.76
N HIS A 605 1.69 9.91 19.09
CA HIS A 605 1.20 10.88 18.10
C HIS A 605 -0.07 10.41 17.37
N ASN A 606 -0.97 9.66 18.01
CA ASN A 606 -2.26 9.32 17.41
C ASN A 606 -3.30 10.39 17.77
N THR A 607 -4.19 10.70 16.84
CA THR A 607 -5.35 11.57 17.07
C THR A 607 -6.61 10.72 17.02
N VAL A 608 -7.41 10.78 18.09
CA VAL A 608 -8.74 10.17 18.13
C VAL A 608 -9.77 11.25 18.39
N HIS A 609 -10.77 11.35 17.52
CA HIS A 609 -11.93 12.21 17.68
C HIS A 609 -13.21 11.37 17.68
N LEU A 610 -13.87 11.28 18.84
CA LEU A 610 -15.18 10.62 18.97
C LEU A 610 -16.31 11.63 19.17
N GLY A 611 -17.36 11.51 18.37
CA GLY A 611 -18.56 12.36 18.45
C GLY A 611 -19.85 11.63 18.87
N THR A 612 -19.77 10.36 19.28
CA THR A 612 -20.94 9.57 19.67
C THR A 612 -21.50 10.00 21.03
N SER A 613 -22.82 10.01 21.17
CA SER A 613 -23.50 10.31 22.43
C SER A 613 -23.54 9.13 23.43
N ASP A 614 -22.92 7.99 23.11
CA ASP A 614 -22.84 6.86 24.05
C ASP A 614 -21.87 7.17 25.20
N PRO A 615 -22.34 7.22 26.47
CA PRO A 615 -21.48 7.52 27.61
C PRO A 615 -20.41 6.44 27.88
N TRP A 616 -20.54 5.25 27.28
CA TRP A 616 -19.55 4.17 27.43
C TRP A 616 -18.52 4.13 26.31
N SER A 617 -18.58 5.06 25.36
CA SER A 617 -17.54 5.23 24.34
C SER A 617 -16.21 5.65 24.97
N ALA A 618 -15.09 5.25 24.35
CA ALA A 618 -13.76 5.59 24.82
C ALA A 618 -12.84 5.94 23.63
N ALA A 619 -12.17 7.09 23.67
CA ALA A 619 -11.21 7.43 22.62
C ALA A 619 -10.02 6.47 22.62
N MET A 620 -9.47 6.18 23.82
CA MET A 620 -8.52 5.09 24.05
C MET A 620 -9.10 4.11 25.09
N TYR A 621 -9.08 2.82 24.76
CA TYR A 621 -9.43 1.72 25.66
C TYR A 621 -8.25 0.77 25.77
N VAL A 622 -7.74 0.56 26.98
CA VAL A 622 -6.64 -0.36 27.26
C VAL A 622 -7.16 -1.51 28.11
N ASP A 623 -7.08 -2.72 27.56
CA ASP A 623 -7.36 -3.98 28.25
C ASP A 623 -6.22 -4.98 27.99
N GLY A 624 -5.03 -4.42 27.82
CA GLY A 624 -3.85 -5.16 27.44
C GLY A 624 -3.14 -5.81 28.60
N TYR A 625 -1.97 -6.35 28.29
CA TYR A 625 -0.99 -6.85 29.23
C TYR A 625 0.13 -5.80 29.39
N GLN A 626 1.20 -6.15 30.10
CA GLN A 626 2.32 -5.23 30.37
C GLN A 626 3.04 -4.77 29.08
N GLY A 627 3.69 -3.60 29.16
CA GLY A 627 4.56 -3.07 28.11
C GLY A 627 3.93 -2.02 27.20
N ILE A 628 2.75 -1.48 27.54
CA ILE A 628 2.10 -0.45 26.73
C ILE A 628 2.64 0.94 27.09
N ASN A 629 3.08 1.69 26.07
CA ASN A 629 3.49 3.09 26.22
C ASN A 629 2.54 4.00 25.44
N VAL A 630 2.03 5.05 26.07
CA VAL A 630 1.05 5.98 25.46
C VAL A 630 1.54 7.41 25.66
N VAL A 631 2.11 8.02 24.62
CA VAL A 631 2.78 9.33 24.72
C VAL A 631 2.49 10.22 23.52
N ASN A 632 2.29 11.52 23.74
CA ASN A 632 2.01 12.50 22.69
C ASN A 632 0.74 12.18 21.88
N ASN A 633 -0.33 11.62 22.45
CA ASN A 633 -1.58 11.38 21.72
C ASN A 633 -2.63 12.45 22.04
N ILE A 634 -3.57 12.67 21.11
CA ILE A 634 -4.83 13.37 21.41
C ILE A 634 -5.96 12.33 21.47
N PHE A 635 -6.62 12.25 22.62
CA PHE A 635 -7.81 11.44 22.85
C PHE A 635 -8.98 12.36 23.18
N ALA A 636 -9.69 12.80 22.15
CA ALA A 636 -10.82 13.71 22.27
C ALA A 636 -12.15 12.97 22.10
N ASN A 637 -12.91 12.85 23.19
CA ASN A 637 -14.30 12.39 23.16
C ASN A 637 -15.25 13.57 23.38
N VAL A 638 -15.68 14.18 22.27
CA VAL A 638 -16.55 15.37 22.30
C VAL A 638 -18.03 15.01 22.45
N GLY A 639 -18.39 13.72 22.39
CA GLY A 639 -19.77 13.24 22.45
C GLY A 639 -20.27 12.82 23.84
N GLY A 640 -19.39 12.75 24.84
CA GLY A 640 -19.77 12.58 26.25
C GLY A 640 -19.31 11.28 26.92
N GLY A 641 -18.55 10.43 26.23
CA GLY A 641 -17.88 9.27 26.82
C GLY A 641 -16.47 9.57 27.34
N TYR A 642 -15.68 8.55 27.61
CA TYR A 642 -14.33 8.69 28.17
C TYR A 642 -13.31 9.12 27.10
N ALA A 643 -12.33 9.92 27.50
CA ALA A 643 -11.10 10.08 26.73
C ALA A 643 -10.24 8.81 26.85
N TYR A 644 -10.12 8.29 28.08
CA TYR A 644 -9.21 7.19 28.38
C TYR A 644 -9.82 6.18 29.36
N TYR A 645 -9.99 4.93 28.93
CA TYR A 645 -10.45 3.83 29.75
C TYR A 645 -9.35 2.78 29.91
N VAL A 646 -9.03 2.38 31.14
CA VAL A 646 -8.02 1.38 31.44
C VAL A 646 -8.60 0.28 32.33
N ASN A 647 -8.64 -0.93 31.79
CA ASN A 647 -9.00 -2.13 32.52
C ASN A 647 -7.78 -2.67 33.29
N ALA A 648 -7.77 -2.53 34.62
CA ALA A 648 -6.59 -2.77 35.46
C ALA A 648 -6.79 -3.80 36.59
N TRP A 649 -7.79 -4.70 36.50
CA TRP A 649 -8.11 -5.66 37.57
C TRP A 649 -6.98 -6.64 37.94
N GLY A 650 -5.99 -6.83 37.06
CA GLY A 650 -4.83 -7.72 37.26
C GLY A 650 -3.48 -7.01 37.45
N GLY A 651 -3.48 -5.67 37.61
CA GLY A 651 -2.28 -4.83 37.60
C GLY A 651 -2.26 -3.84 36.43
N SER A 652 -1.29 -2.93 36.42
CA SER A 652 -1.21 -1.90 35.38
C SER A 652 -0.70 -2.50 34.06
N PRO A 653 -1.46 -2.36 32.94
CA PRO A 653 -0.97 -2.72 31.61
C PRO A 653 0.02 -1.68 31.05
N LEU A 654 0.01 -0.47 31.60
CA LEU A 654 0.84 0.64 31.15
C LEU A 654 2.24 0.55 31.76
N SER A 655 3.24 0.79 30.92
CA SER A 655 4.62 1.05 31.35
C SER A 655 4.92 2.54 31.41
N ASN A 656 4.28 3.32 30.55
CA ASN A 656 4.37 4.78 30.55
C ASN A 656 3.11 5.38 29.93
N SER A 657 2.58 6.43 30.56
CA SER A 657 1.54 7.28 29.99
C SER A 657 1.82 8.72 30.40
N ASN A 658 2.12 9.59 29.43
CA ASN A 658 2.40 11.00 29.69
C ASN A 658 2.34 11.86 28.42
N TYR A 659 2.18 13.17 28.57
CA TYR A 659 2.07 14.12 27.45
C TYR A 659 0.95 13.72 26.48
N ASN A 660 -0.23 13.35 26.99
CA ASN A 660 -1.41 13.10 26.17
C ASN A 660 -2.44 14.22 26.40
N ASP A 661 -3.29 14.49 25.42
CA ASP A 661 -4.49 15.28 25.64
C ASP A 661 -5.66 14.34 25.90
N LEU A 662 -6.20 14.39 27.11
CA LEU A 662 -7.31 13.56 27.58
C LEU A 662 -8.55 14.44 27.66
N TYR A 663 -9.20 14.68 26.53
CA TYR A 663 -10.37 15.55 26.48
C TYR A 663 -11.68 14.77 26.45
N SER A 664 -12.59 15.08 27.37
CA SER A 664 -13.97 14.58 27.35
C SER A 664 -14.95 15.72 27.62
N SER A 665 -16.07 15.74 26.89
CA SER A 665 -17.23 16.59 27.21
C SER A 665 -18.21 15.94 28.21
N GLY A 666 -17.94 14.69 28.61
CA GLY A 666 -18.75 13.89 29.51
C GLY A 666 -18.49 14.18 30.99
N SER A 667 -19.10 13.36 31.86
CA SER A 667 -18.94 13.48 33.31
C SER A 667 -17.56 13.06 33.82
N TYR A 668 -16.81 12.28 33.02
CA TYR A 668 -15.55 11.67 33.42
C TYR A 668 -14.53 11.76 32.29
N VAL A 669 -13.31 12.17 32.63
CA VAL A 669 -12.19 12.17 31.69
C VAL A 669 -11.74 10.73 31.38
N GLY A 670 -11.80 9.85 32.38
CA GLY A 670 -11.32 8.48 32.25
C GLY A 670 -11.76 7.55 33.37
N ASN A 671 -11.54 6.26 33.15
CA ASN A 671 -11.76 5.19 34.12
C ASN A 671 -10.48 4.37 34.31
N TRP A 672 -10.19 3.98 35.55
CA TRP A 672 -9.11 3.06 35.88
C TRP A 672 -9.60 1.94 36.80
N GLY A 673 -9.56 0.70 36.32
CA GLY A 673 -9.87 -0.49 37.13
C GLY A 673 -11.25 -0.42 37.80
N GLY A 674 -12.23 0.20 37.13
CA GLY A 674 -13.59 0.39 37.64
C GLY A 674 -13.83 1.67 38.45
N THR A 675 -12.81 2.52 38.63
CA THR A 675 -12.93 3.85 39.27
C THR A 675 -13.04 4.94 38.21
N ASP A 676 -14.11 5.74 38.25
CA ASP A 676 -14.30 6.89 37.35
C ASP A 676 -13.63 8.15 37.92
N TYR A 677 -12.95 8.91 37.05
CA TYR A 677 -12.29 10.18 37.38
C TYR A 677 -12.95 11.33 36.63
N ALA A 678 -13.47 12.32 37.37
CA ALA A 678 -14.19 13.45 36.81
C ALA A 678 -13.29 14.39 36.00
N THR A 679 -12.10 14.70 36.54
CA THR A 679 -11.15 15.64 35.93
C THR A 679 -9.78 15.02 35.70
N LEU A 680 -8.97 15.64 34.84
CA LEU A 680 -7.57 15.24 34.66
C LEU A 680 -6.77 15.30 35.96
N ALA A 681 -7.03 16.28 36.83
CA ALA A 681 -6.35 16.38 38.12
C ALA A 681 -6.66 15.16 39.00
N ASP A 682 -7.91 14.69 39.01
CA ASP A 682 -8.30 13.48 39.74
C ASP A 682 -7.62 12.24 39.14
N TRP A 683 -7.56 12.15 37.80
CA TRP A 683 -6.86 11.08 37.08
C TRP A 683 -5.38 11.02 37.44
N GLN A 684 -4.68 12.15 37.40
CA GLN A 684 -3.24 12.24 37.69
C GLN A 684 -2.94 11.81 39.13
N VAL A 685 -3.73 12.28 40.10
CA VAL A 685 -3.56 11.91 41.52
C VAL A 685 -3.91 10.44 41.75
N GLY A 686 -5.00 9.95 41.15
CA GLY A 686 -5.50 8.61 41.37
C GLY A 686 -4.70 7.50 40.71
N THR A 687 -4.17 7.75 39.51
CA THR A 687 -3.43 6.76 38.72
C THR A 687 -1.92 6.89 38.87
N GLY A 688 -1.41 8.08 39.17
CA GLY A 688 0.03 8.40 39.17
C GLY A 688 0.64 8.55 37.77
N TYR A 689 -0.17 8.49 36.70
CA TYR A 689 0.25 8.68 35.32
C TYR A 689 -0.08 10.09 34.82
N ASP A 690 0.36 10.41 33.59
CA ASP A 690 -0.10 11.57 32.85
C ASP A 690 0.24 12.94 33.48
N ALA A 691 1.38 13.02 34.18
CA ALA A 691 1.80 14.21 34.92
C ALA A 691 1.94 15.50 34.10
N ASN A 692 2.28 15.41 32.81
CA ASN A 692 2.37 16.53 31.86
C ASN A 692 1.30 16.46 30.77
N SER A 693 0.32 15.57 30.93
CA SER A 693 -0.84 15.51 30.05
C SER A 693 -1.76 16.70 30.30
N VAL A 694 -2.63 16.99 29.32
CA VAL A 694 -3.60 18.09 29.37
C VAL A 694 -5.00 17.58 29.07
N SER A 695 -6.00 18.43 29.26
CA SER A 695 -7.40 18.16 28.91
C SER A 695 -7.98 19.43 28.31
N VAL A 696 -7.80 19.59 27.02
CA VAL A 696 -8.16 20.81 26.27
C VAL A 696 -8.92 20.38 25.03
N LEU A 697 -10.02 21.06 24.71
CA LEU A 697 -10.73 20.80 23.45
C LEU A 697 -9.79 21.13 22.28
N PRO A 698 -9.38 20.17 21.44
CA PRO A 698 -8.49 20.48 20.33
C PRO A 698 -9.22 21.33 19.28
N PRO A 699 -8.58 22.38 18.72
CA PRO A 699 -9.18 23.25 17.71
C PRO A 699 -9.13 22.59 16.31
N PHE A 700 -9.74 21.42 16.18
CA PHE A 700 -9.77 20.70 14.93
C PHE A 700 -10.59 21.41 13.85
N GLY A 701 -10.17 21.26 12.60
CA GLY A 701 -10.92 21.68 11.43
C GLY A 701 -12.11 20.78 11.13
N SER A 702 -12.71 20.97 9.95
CA SER A 702 -13.88 20.18 9.52
C SER A 702 -13.58 18.69 9.31
N ASP A 703 -12.32 18.34 9.07
CA ASP A 703 -11.85 16.97 8.95
C ASP A 703 -11.66 16.25 10.30
N LYS A 704 -11.70 17.00 11.41
CA LYS A 704 -11.61 16.53 12.79
C LYS A 704 -10.26 16.00 13.24
N TYR A 705 -9.17 16.37 12.54
CA TYR A 705 -7.83 16.02 13.02
C TYR A 705 -6.75 17.05 12.71
N HIS A 706 -6.88 17.88 11.67
CA HIS A 706 -5.95 18.99 11.49
C HIS A 706 -6.29 20.12 12.46
N LEU A 707 -5.29 20.63 13.14
CA LEU A 707 -5.40 21.78 14.04
C LEU A 707 -5.49 23.06 13.21
N THR A 708 -6.45 23.93 13.55
CA THR A 708 -6.70 25.17 12.78
C THR A 708 -5.99 26.39 13.35
N GLU A 709 -5.40 26.26 14.53
CA GLU A 709 -4.67 27.32 15.21
C GLU A 709 -3.56 26.76 16.10
N VAL A 710 -2.62 27.63 16.47
CA VAL A 710 -1.56 27.29 17.42
C VAL A 710 -2.15 27.03 18.81
N ALA A 711 -2.13 25.77 19.22
CA ALA A 711 -2.58 25.33 20.54
C ALA A 711 -1.38 24.95 21.43
N GLU A 712 -0.71 25.93 22.04
CA GLU A 712 0.46 25.71 22.93
C GLU A 712 0.26 24.63 24.01
N PRO A 713 -0.93 24.47 24.66
CA PRO A 713 -1.15 23.39 25.62
C PRO A 713 -1.01 21.98 25.03
N LEU A 714 -1.16 21.82 23.71
CA LEU A 714 -1.02 20.55 23.01
C LEU A 714 0.42 20.26 22.59
N ILE A 715 1.42 21.07 22.95
CA ILE A 715 2.82 20.74 22.70
C ILE A 715 3.25 19.60 23.64
N GLY A 716 3.66 18.49 23.05
CA GLY A 716 4.11 17.29 23.75
C GLY A 716 5.62 17.26 24.00
N THR A 717 6.16 16.05 24.19
CA THR A 717 7.59 15.85 24.42
C THR A 717 8.38 15.64 23.13
N ALA A 718 9.59 16.20 23.05
CA ALA A 718 10.53 15.98 21.95
C ALA A 718 11.26 14.62 21.99
N ALA A 719 11.03 13.80 23.03
CA ALA A 719 11.68 12.50 23.18
C ALA A 719 11.37 11.52 22.04
N LEU A 720 10.30 11.74 21.27
CA LEU A 720 9.84 10.83 20.21
C LEU A 720 10.33 11.20 18.81
N LEU A 721 11.06 12.31 18.62
CA LEU A 721 11.47 12.80 17.30
C LEU A 721 12.32 11.80 16.50
N THR A 722 13.02 10.87 17.15
CA THR A 722 13.79 9.82 16.45
C THR A 722 12.94 8.62 16.03
N THR A 723 11.78 8.41 16.66
CA THR A 723 10.85 7.31 16.39
C THR A 723 9.74 7.73 15.43
N VAL A 724 9.23 8.96 15.59
CA VAL A 724 8.15 9.56 14.79
C VAL A 724 8.58 11.00 14.42
N PRO A 725 9.50 11.16 13.43
CA PRO A 725 10.06 12.47 13.08
C PRO A 725 9.10 13.38 12.31
N LYS A 726 8.08 12.78 11.69
CA LYS A 726 7.12 13.46 10.83
C LYS A 726 5.71 13.29 11.35
N ASP A 727 4.81 14.18 10.97
CA ASP A 727 3.38 14.08 11.23
C ASP A 727 2.65 13.27 10.12
N ILE A 728 1.32 13.36 10.08
CA ILE A 728 0.50 12.64 9.10
C ILE A 728 0.59 13.22 7.68
N ASP A 729 0.89 14.50 7.53
CA ASP A 729 1.06 15.19 6.24
C ASP A 729 2.49 15.08 5.70
N GLY A 730 3.42 14.56 6.52
CA GLY A 730 4.81 14.33 6.19
C GLY A 730 5.73 15.51 6.50
N GLU A 731 5.25 16.47 7.29
CA GLU A 731 5.99 17.64 7.77
C GLU A 731 6.90 17.24 8.94
N ASP A 732 8.09 17.85 9.02
CA ASP A 732 9.03 17.56 10.11
C ASP A 732 8.53 18.18 11.42
N ARG A 733 8.47 17.38 12.49
CA ARG A 733 8.06 17.88 13.80
C ARG A 733 9.12 18.80 14.40
N ARG A 734 8.72 20.02 14.75
CA ARG A 734 9.61 21.05 15.32
C ARG A 734 9.29 21.32 16.78
N ASN A 735 7.99 21.41 17.08
CA ASN A 735 7.44 21.55 18.42
C ASN A 735 6.40 20.43 18.59
N PRO A 736 6.86 19.19 18.84
CA PRO A 736 6.07 17.99 18.59
C PRO A 736 4.72 18.05 19.30
N TYR A 737 3.67 18.31 18.53
CA TYR A 737 2.32 18.35 19.04
C TYR A 737 1.89 16.97 19.48
N MET A 738 1.11 16.91 20.55
CA MET A 738 0.28 15.76 20.84
C MET A 738 -0.64 15.52 19.63
N GLY A 739 -0.85 14.25 19.26
CA GLY A 739 -1.64 13.89 18.10
C GLY A 739 -0.85 13.75 16.81
N ALA A 740 -1.58 13.42 15.74
CA ALA A 740 -1.06 13.02 14.45
C ALA A 740 -0.63 14.19 13.55
N ASP A 741 -1.10 15.39 13.84
CA ASP A 741 -0.85 16.62 13.08
C ASP A 741 0.20 17.50 13.77
N GLU A 742 0.90 18.34 13.01
CA GLU A 742 1.81 19.37 13.52
C GLU A 742 1.35 20.74 13.02
N VAL A 743 1.34 21.75 13.89
CA VAL A 743 1.09 23.14 13.45
C VAL A 743 2.42 23.84 13.21
N ILE A 744 2.73 24.12 11.95
CA ILE A 744 3.91 24.93 11.57
C ILE A 744 3.44 26.24 10.93
N PRO A 745 3.41 27.36 11.69
CA PRO A 745 2.99 28.64 11.14
C PRO A 745 3.91 29.16 10.05
N VAL A 746 3.32 29.80 9.04
CA VAL A 746 4.01 30.42 7.92
C VAL A 746 3.93 31.93 8.06
N ILE A 747 5.09 32.58 8.16
CA ILE A 747 5.20 34.05 8.23
C ILE A 747 5.30 34.61 6.82
N THR A 748 4.50 35.63 6.52
CA THR A 748 4.55 36.36 5.24
C THR A 748 4.78 37.84 5.52
N ILE A 749 5.85 38.42 4.97
CA ILE A 749 6.03 39.87 4.99
C ILE A 749 5.09 40.47 3.94
N THR A 750 4.11 41.24 4.39
CA THR A 750 3.09 41.87 3.55
C THR A 750 3.50 43.27 3.10
N GLN A 751 4.40 43.91 3.86
CA GLN A 751 5.02 45.18 3.49
C GLN A 751 6.47 45.21 3.99
N GLN A 752 7.41 45.32 3.06
CA GLN A 752 8.82 45.55 3.38
C GLN A 752 9.02 46.98 3.91
N PRO A 753 10.07 47.22 4.72
CA PRO A 753 10.48 48.59 5.02
C PRO A 753 10.91 49.30 3.73
N ALA A 754 10.87 50.64 3.74
CA ALA A 754 11.35 51.41 2.60
C ALA A 754 12.86 51.16 2.38
N ASP A 755 13.25 50.90 1.13
CA ASP A 755 14.64 50.65 0.72
C ASP A 755 15.61 51.73 1.25
N THR A 756 15.15 52.99 1.28
CA THR A 756 15.90 54.10 1.85
C THR A 756 15.00 54.93 2.76
N VAL A 757 15.49 55.21 3.97
CA VAL A 757 14.83 56.07 4.96
C VAL A 757 15.72 57.29 5.19
N TYR A 758 15.17 58.49 4.99
CA TYR A 758 15.88 59.74 5.21
C TYR A 758 15.52 60.30 6.58
N GLY A 759 16.53 60.56 7.41
CA GLY A 759 16.40 61.25 8.68
C GLY A 759 17.16 62.57 8.71
N CYS A 760 16.72 63.48 9.57
CA CYS A 760 17.48 64.70 9.89
C CYS A 760 18.05 64.58 11.30
N GLN A 761 19.34 64.84 11.48
CA GLN A 761 19.97 64.79 12.78
C GLN A 761 19.22 65.69 13.77
N GLY A 762 18.95 65.14 14.96
CA GLY A 762 18.15 65.80 15.99
C GLY A 762 16.65 65.50 15.94
N THR A 763 16.14 64.89 14.86
CA THR A 763 14.74 64.49 14.74
C THR A 763 14.56 63.00 14.99
N ASP A 764 13.32 62.60 15.24
CA ASP A 764 12.93 61.19 15.34
C ASP A 764 12.73 60.60 13.94
N VAL A 765 13.10 59.34 13.75
CA VAL A 765 12.90 58.56 12.51
C VAL A 765 12.23 57.24 12.85
N THR A 766 11.33 56.79 11.98
CA THR A 766 10.68 55.48 12.09
C THR A 766 10.97 54.60 10.89
N ILE A 767 11.24 53.32 11.13
CA ILE A 767 11.33 52.28 10.11
C ILE A 767 10.28 51.22 10.46
N SER A 768 9.43 50.85 9.50
CA SER A 768 8.31 49.93 9.75
C SER A 768 8.30 48.76 8.77
N VAL A 769 7.85 47.60 9.24
CA VAL A 769 7.56 46.40 8.45
C VAL A 769 6.13 45.95 8.77
N GLN A 770 5.45 45.29 7.84
CA GLN A 770 4.21 44.57 8.13
C GLN A 770 4.34 43.10 7.76
N ALA A 771 3.82 42.23 8.61
CA ALA A 771 3.79 40.80 8.37
C ALA A 771 2.45 40.20 8.84
N SER A 772 2.08 39.10 8.21
CA SER A 772 0.98 38.22 8.62
C SER A 772 1.53 36.82 8.92
N VAL A 773 0.72 36.01 9.61
CA VAL A 773 1.06 34.63 9.95
C VAL A 773 -0.18 33.75 9.91
N THR A 774 -0.01 32.48 9.56
CA THR A 774 -1.09 31.48 9.57
C THR A 774 -1.37 30.94 10.99
N PHE A 775 -2.43 30.13 11.13
CA PHE A 775 -2.82 29.45 12.38
C PHE A 775 -3.02 30.37 13.59
N ASN A 776 -3.39 31.63 13.36
CA ASN A 776 -3.53 32.66 14.40
C ASN A 776 -2.30 32.75 15.32
N ALA A 777 -1.11 32.42 14.80
CA ALA A 777 0.12 32.44 15.57
C ALA A 777 0.49 33.86 16.02
N SER A 778 1.35 33.96 17.02
CA SER A 778 1.86 35.22 17.55
C SER A 778 3.21 35.57 16.93
N LEU A 779 3.28 36.72 16.28
CA LEU A 779 4.52 37.25 15.70
C LEU A 779 5.39 37.91 16.78
N SER A 780 6.70 37.71 16.68
CA SER A 780 7.72 38.42 17.44
C SER A 780 8.71 39.06 16.48
N TYR A 781 9.21 40.25 16.84
CA TYR A 781 10.07 41.06 15.99
C TYR A 781 11.39 41.34 16.70
N GLN A 782 12.46 41.50 15.94
CA GLN A 782 13.74 41.98 16.43
C GLN A 782 14.45 42.79 15.33
N TRP A 783 14.59 44.09 15.54
CA TRP A 783 15.35 44.95 14.64
C TRP A 783 16.85 44.71 14.80
N LEU A 784 17.52 44.68 13.66
CA LEU A 784 18.95 44.47 13.49
C LEU A 784 19.55 45.74 12.89
N GLN A 785 20.68 46.20 13.41
CA GLN A 785 21.52 47.22 12.77
C GLN A 785 22.80 46.55 12.28
N ASN A 786 23.07 46.61 10.98
CA ASN A 786 24.23 45.97 10.34
C ASN A 786 24.36 44.47 10.73
N GLY A 787 23.23 43.77 10.82
CA GLY A 787 23.16 42.34 11.18
C GLY A 787 23.19 42.03 12.68
N VAL A 788 23.27 43.03 13.56
CA VAL A 788 23.34 42.83 15.02
C VAL A 788 22.01 43.24 15.69
N PRO A 789 21.43 42.43 16.59
CA PRO A 789 20.22 42.78 17.34
C PRO A 789 20.38 44.08 18.13
N ILE A 790 19.39 44.97 18.00
CA ILE A 790 19.32 46.22 18.75
C ILE A 790 18.52 45.96 20.04
N PRO A 791 19.11 46.16 21.22
CA PRO A 791 18.37 46.07 22.49
C PRO A 791 17.31 47.18 22.61
N GLU A 792 16.19 46.88 23.24
CA GLU A 792 15.19 47.91 23.56
C GLU A 792 15.80 48.98 24.48
N GLY A 793 15.61 50.25 24.13
CA GLY A 793 16.21 51.38 24.85
C GLY A 793 17.71 51.56 24.63
N TYR A 794 18.30 50.92 23.60
CA TYR A 794 19.72 51.08 23.27
C TYR A 794 20.10 52.57 23.17
N ASP A 795 21.15 52.96 23.91
CA ASP A 795 21.64 54.34 24.02
C ASP A 795 20.55 55.37 24.42
N GLY A 796 19.45 54.92 25.03
CA GLY A 796 18.30 55.73 25.42
C GLY A 796 17.45 56.28 24.27
N ARG A 797 17.71 55.85 23.02
CA ARG A 797 17.16 56.46 21.79
C ARG A 797 16.38 55.50 20.90
N PHE A 798 16.70 54.21 20.94
CA PHE A 798 16.07 53.18 20.11
C PHE A 798 14.90 52.55 20.86
N PHE A 799 13.70 52.65 20.30
CA PHE A 799 12.45 52.14 20.89
C PHE A 799 11.65 51.34 19.88
N GLY A 800 10.86 50.38 20.34
CA GLY A 800 10.08 49.51 19.46
C GLY A 800 10.94 48.50 18.69
N THR A 801 12.13 48.18 19.20
CA THR A 801 13.08 47.22 18.61
C THR A 801 12.50 45.80 18.51
N GLN A 802 11.47 45.50 19.29
CA GLN A 802 10.73 44.24 19.29
C GLN A 802 9.30 44.38 18.75
N THR A 803 9.04 45.41 17.95
CA THR A 803 7.73 45.69 17.36
C THR A 803 7.83 45.85 15.84
N PRO A 804 6.71 45.88 15.10
CA PRO A 804 6.74 46.14 13.67
C PRO A 804 7.32 47.51 13.29
N THR A 805 7.52 48.43 14.24
CA THR A 805 8.03 49.79 13.99
C THR A 805 9.19 50.14 14.93
N LEU A 806 10.39 50.31 14.37
CA LEU A 806 11.53 50.87 15.07
C LEU A 806 11.43 52.40 15.07
N THR A 807 11.56 53.02 16.24
CA THR A 807 11.70 54.47 16.39
C THR A 807 13.08 54.81 16.93
N ILE A 808 13.81 55.65 16.21
CA ILE A 808 15.10 56.18 16.65
C ILE A 808 14.88 57.65 16.99
N ARG A 809 14.93 57.97 18.28
CA ARG A 809 14.75 59.36 18.74
C ARG A 809 16.03 60.14 18.69
N ASN A 810 15.94 61.44 18.40
CA ASN A 810 17.09 62.34 18.36
C ASN A 810 18.25 61.72 17.55
N THR A 811 17.98 61.40 16.29
CA THR A 811 18.92 60.71 15.40
C THR A 811 20.26 61.44 15.30
N GLN A 812 21.33 60.68 15.16
CA GLN A 812 22.71 61.13 15.08
C GLN A 812 23.34 60.57 13.80
N ALA A 813 24.38 61.24 13.28
CA ALA A 813 25.07 60.77 12.07
C ALA A 813 25.58 59.31 12.18
N ARG A 814 25.91 58.86 13.40
CA ARG A 814 26.34 57.47 13.70
C ARG A 814 25.24 56.41 13.60
N ASP A 815 23.97 56.83 13.55
CA ASP A 815 22.86 55.89 13.40
C ASP A 815 22.66 55.48 11.93
N ALA A 816 23.29 56.17 10.97
CA ALA A 816 23.22 55.79 9.57
C ALA A 816 23.75 54.37 9.35
N GLY A 817 23.11 53.60 8.45
CA GLY A 817 23.48 52.22 8.17
C GLY A 817 22.31 51.36 7.70
N SER A 818 22.56 50.05 7.62
CA SER A 818 21.56 49.07 7.17
C SER A 818 20.75 48.53 8.34
N TYR A 819 19.43 48.52 8.17
CA TYR A 819 18.48 48.00 9.15
C TYR A 819 17.66 46.87 8.53
N ALA A 820 17.41 45.82 9.31
CA ALA A 820 16.47 44.75 8.94
C ALA A 820 15.67 44.33 10.16
N CYS A 821 14.49 43.76 9.93
CA CYS A 821 13.70 43.15 10.99
C CYS A 821 13.74 41.63 10.83
N LEU A 822 14.22 40.92 11.86
CA LEU A 822 14.03 39.48 11.98
C LEU A 822 12.66 39.24 12.62
N ILE A 823 11.83 38.47 11.93
CA ILE A 823 10.47 38.15 12.35
C ILE A 823 10.41 36.65 12.64
N THR A 824 9.96 36.30 13.84
CA THR A 824 9.71 34.93 14.27
C THR A 824 8.23 34.76 14.61
N ALA A 825 7.77 33.52 14.71
CA ALA A 825 6.48 33.20 15.30
C ALA A 825 6.66 32.03 16.27
N ASN A 826 5.72 31.87 17.19
CA ASN A 826 5.66 30.69 18.04
C ASN A 826 5.38 29.42 17.22
N SER A 827 5.41 28.27 17.89
CA SER A 827 5.18 26.96 17.27
C SER A 827 6.15 26.58 16.12
N GLY A 828 7.43 26.90 16.28
CA GLY A 828 8.49 26.39 15.37
C GLY A 828 8.48 26.97 13.95
N ALA A 829 7.76 28.07 13.69
CA ALA A 829 7.77 28.76 12.41
C ALA A 829 9.21 29.09 11.96
N THR A 830 9.48 28.97 10.66
CA THR A 830 10.78 29.37 10.11
C THR A 830 10.92 30.90 10.22
N PRO A 831 11.96 31.44 10.88
CA PRO A 831 12.17 32.88 10.94
C PRO A 831 12.36 33.48 9.54
N VAL A 832 11.78 34.66 9.32
CA VAL A 832 11.95 35.43 8.08
C VAL A 832 12.58 36.77 8.39
N GLN A 833 13.45 37.25 7.49
CA GLN A 833 14.07 38.57 7.63
C GLN A 833 13.52 39.50 6.56
N SER A 834 13.24 40.74 6.91
CA SER A 834 12.89 41.79 5.95
C SER A 834 14.03 42.10 5.00
N ASP A 835 13.70 42.80 3.91
CA ASP A 835 14.69 43.47 3.09
C ASP A 835 15.43 44.55 3.92
N LEU A 836 16.60 44.95 3.43
CA LEU A 836 17.42 45.98 4.08
C LEU A 836 16.81 47.37 3.84
N ALA A 837 16.62 48.13 4.90
CA ALA A 837 16.36 49.56 4.85
C ALA A 837 17.65 50.33 5.12
N GLU A 838 18.08 51.17 4.19
CA GLU A 838 19.24 52.05 4.36
C GLU A 838 18.81 53.38 5.01
N LEU A 839 19.27 53.62 6.24
CA LEU A 839 19.04 54.87 6.94
C LEU A 839 20.14 55.88 6.59
N ILE A 840 19.75 56.99 5.96
CA ILE A 840 20.63 58.11 5.66
C ILE A 840 20.27 59.28 6.59
N ILE A 841 21.23 59.73 7.39
CA ILE A 841 21.05 60.87 8.29
C ILE A 841 21.71 62.11 7.68
N ALA A 842 20.89 63.09 7.33
CA ALA A 842 21.33 64.42 6.95
C ALA A 842 21.57 65.29 8.21
N VAL A 843 22.66 66.05 8.21
CA VAL A 843 22.94 67.08 9.22
C VAL A 843 22.24 68.40 8.84
N PRO A 844 21.51 69.07 9.77
CA PRO A 844 20.84 70.35 9.52
C PRO A 844 21.77 71.42 8.94
N LEU A 845 21.27 72.17 7.96
CA LEU A 845 22.02 73.24 7.31
C LEU A 845 22.11 74.49 8.21
N THR A 846 23.32 75.00 8.42
CA THR A 846 23.58 76.29 9.07
C THR A 846 24.65 77.08 8.34
N ILE A 847 24.50 78.41 8.22
CA ILE A 847 25.55 79.29 7.73
C ILE A 847 26.39 79.73 8.92
N VAL A 848 27.64 79.29 8.98
CA VAL A 848 28.57 79.59 10.08
C VAL A 848 29.47 80.79 9.79
N GLU A 849 29.67 81.13 8.51
CA GLU A 849 30.38 82.34 8.10
C GLU A 849 29.55 83.09 7.06
N GLN A 850 29.10 84.29 7.44
CA GLN A 850 28.36 85.19 6.57
C GLN A 850 29.30 85.95 5.63
N PRO A 851 28.85 86.32 4.42
CA PRO A 851 29.70 87.04 3.49
C PRO A 851 30.02 88.43 4.04
N GLN A 852 31.28 88.83 3.91
CA GLN A 852 31.74 90.15 4.36
C GLN A 852 31.59 91.16 3.23
N SER A 853 31.29 92.41 3.59
CA SER A 853 31.28 93.49 2.61
C SER A 853 32.70 93.76 2.11
N VAL A 854 32.86 93.90 0.80
CA VAL A 854 34.18 94.07 0.16
C VAL A 854 34.26 95.43 -0.49
N LEU A 855 35.42 96.06 -0.37
CA LEU A 855 35.77 97.29 -1.06
C LEU A 855 36.86 96.98 -2.07
N THR A 856 36.60 97.32 -3.33
CA THR A 856 37.53 97.10 -4.46
C THR A 856 37.59 98.33 -5.35
N CYS A 857 38.67 98.50 -6.11
CA CYS A 857 38.78 99.55 -7.10
C CYS A 857 38.07 99.14 -8.40
N LEU A 858 37.74 100.11 -9.26
CA LEU A 858 37.33 99.82 -10.64
C LEU A 858 38.35 98.89 -11.32
N GLU A 859 37.86 97.88 -12.05
CA GLU A 859 38.64 96.80 -12.67
C GLU A 859 39.36 95.84 -11.69
N GLY A 860 39.18 96.02 -10.38
CA GLY A 860 39.69 95.12 -9.34
C GLY A 860 38.85 93.85 -9.16
N GLU A 861 39.34 92.95 -8.30
CA GLU A 861 38.62 91.75 -7.90
C GLU A 861 37.80 92.01 -6.62
N ALA A 862 36.57 91.48 -6.56
CA ALA A 862 35.80 91.33 -5.33
C ALA A 862 35.37 89.87 -5.16
N ILE A 863 35.58 89.31 -3.97
CA ILE A 863 35.23 87.92 -3.64
C ILE A 863 34.28 87.94 -2.45
N LEU A 864 33.07 87.42 -2.64
CA LEU A 864 32.13 87.14 -1.57
C LEU A 864 32.19 85.65 -1.26
N ARG A 865 32.15 85.29 0.02
CA ARG A 865 32.28 83.90 0.48
C ARG A 865 31.29 83.60 1.57
N VAL A 866 30.69 82.42 1.53
CA VAL A 866 29.90 81.85 2.63
C VAL A 866 30.51 80.53 3.07
N VAL A 867 30.43 80.24 4.37
CA VAL A 867 30.70 78.88 4.90
C VAL A 867 29.43 78.38 5.53
N ALA A 868 29.00 77.21 5.07
CA ALA A 868 27.88 76.49 5.64
C ALA A 868 28.38 75.16 6.20
N GLU A 869 27.80 74.75 7.33
CA GLU A 869 27.95 73.43 7.91
C GLU A 869 26.65 72.64 7.74
N GLY A 870 26.75 71.33 7.86
CA GLY A 870 25.64 70.41 7.61
C GLY A 870 25.66 69.81 6.20
N THR A 871 24.51 69.29 5.76
CA THR A 871 24.39 68.64 4.45
C THR A 871 24.02 69.65 3.37
N VAL A 872 25.04 70.24 2.74
CA VAL A 872 24.87 71.26 1.70
C VAL A 872 24.66 70.62 0.33
N LEU A 873 23.56 70.97 -0.34
CA LEU A 873 23.23 70.53 -1.71
C LEU A 873 23.72 71.50 -2.79
N GLY A 874 23.89 72.77 -2.45
CA GLY A 874 24.35 73.78 -3.40
C GLY A 874 24.22 75.22 -2.89
N TYR A 875 24.62 76.15 -3.76
CA TYR A 875 24.60 77.59 -3.49
C TYR A 875 23.95 78.32 -4.68
N GLN A 876 23.37 79.49 -4.44
CA GLN A 876 22.95 80.42 -5.49
C GLN A 876 23.11 81.86 -4.98
N TRP A 877 24.02 82.62 -5.62
CA TRP A 877 24.18 84.04 -5.29
C TRP A 877 23.10 84.89 -5.93
N GLN A 878 22.63 85.86 -5.16
CA GLN A 878 21.62 86.82 -5.55
C GLN A 878 22.16 88.24 -5.39
N ARG A 879 21.78 89.11 -6.31
CA ARG A 879 21.98 90.56 -6.21
C ARG A 879 20.65 91.23 -5.86
N GLU A 880 20.68 92.21 -4.97
CA GLU A 880 19.51 93.05 -4.70
C GLU A 880 19.30 94.03 -5.86
N GLU A 881 18.12 93.98 -6.46
CA GLU A 881 17.67 94.88 -7.51
C GLU A 881 16.39 95.60 -7.06
N ALA A 882 15.89 96.54 -7.89
CA ALA A 882 14.70 97.32 -7.56
C ALA A 882 13.44 96.47 -7.36
N THR A 883 13.38 95.28 -7.97
CA THR A 883 12.28 94.31 -7.86
C THR A 883 12.47 93.29 -6.75
N GLY A 884 13.57 93.37 -5.99
CA GLY A 884 13.95 92.41 -4.96
C GLY A 884 15.23 91.65 -5.31
N TRP A 885 15.44 90.51 -4.65
CA TRP A 885 16.62 89.67 -4.86
C TRP A 885 16.52 88.84 -6.15
N VAL A 886 17.53 88.93 -7.02
CA VAL A 886 17.57 88.27 -8.32
C VAL A 886 18.79 87.34 -8.40
N ASP A 887 18.59 86.11 -8.86
CA ASP A 887 19.65 85.11 -9.06
C ASP A 887 20.67 85.58 -10.08
N ILE A 888 21.95 85.43 -9.74
CA ILE A 888 23.06 85.67 -10.65
C ILE A 888 23.32 84.37 -11.42
N PRO A 889 23.11 84.33 -12.75
CA PRO A 889 23.26 83.10 -13.53
C PRO A 889 24.66 82.50 -13.38
N GLY A 890 24.74 81.21 -13.04
CA GLY A 890 25.99 80.45 -12.91
C GLY A 890 26.78 80.68 -11.61
N ALA A 891 26.31 81.56 -10.72
CA ALA A 891 26.95 81.81 -9.43
C ALA A 891 26.50 80.78 -8.37
N THR A 892 26.94 79.52 -8.54
CA THR A 892 26.47 78.38 -7.73
C THR A 892 27.52 77.79 -6.77
N GLY A 893 28.63 78.48 -6.56
CA GLY A 893 29.68 78.09 -5.61
C GLY A 893 29.53 78.77 -4.24
N ALA A 894 30.23 78.23 -3.25
CA ALA A 894 30.37 78.86 -1.92
C ALA A 894 31.07 80.24 -1.96
N GLU A 895 31.77 80.53 -3.05
CA GLU A 895 32.35 81.83 -3.37
C GLU A 895 31.74 82.39 -4.65
N TYR A 896 31.49 83.70 -4.66
CA TYR A 896 31.18 84.46 -5.86
C TYR A 896 32.27 85.48 -6.13
N ARG A 897 32.87 85.38 -7.32
CA ARG A 897 34.00 86.20 -7.74
C ARG A 897 33.57 87.17 -8.85
N ILE A 898 33.88 88.43 -8.63
CA ILE A 898 33.77 89.50 -9.62
C ILE A 898 35.20 89.87 -10.00
N SER A 899 35.73 89.28 -11.08
CA SER A 899 37.13 89.45 -11.48
C SER A 899 37.44 90.78 -12.17
N ASN A 900 36.41 91.51 -12.62
CA ASN A 900 36.52 92.83 -13.22
C ASN A 900 35.38 93.72 -12.71
N ALA A 901 35.56 94.29 -11.53
CA ALA A 901 34.52 95.07 -10.86
C ALA A 901 34.22 96.37 -11.61
N GLN A 902 32.94 96.55 -11.96
CA GLN A 902 32.38 97.75 -12.58
C GLN A 902 31.48 98.47 -11.58
N TYR A 903 31.20 99.77 -11.79
CA TYR A 903 30.32 100.52 -10.87
C TYR A 903 28.93 99.89 -10.70
N THR A 904 28.40 99.23 -11.74
CA THR A 904 27.14 98.48 -11.73
C THR A 904 27.17 97.24 -10.83
N ASN A 905 28.36 96.80 -10.39
CA ASN A 905 28.51 95.76 -9.38
C ASN A 905 28.35 96.30 -7.96
N SER A 906 28.24 97.61 -7.73
CA SER A 906 27.99 98.16 -6.40
C SER A 906 26.55 97.91 -5.97
N ALA A 907 26.33 96.87 -5.16
CA ALA A 907 25.02 96.42 -4.73
C ALA A 907 25.14 95.57 -3.44
N ARG A 908 23.99 95.23 -2.86
CA ARG A 908 23.88 94.17 -1.84
C ARG A 908 23.79 92.82 -2.52
N TYR A 909 24.53 91.85 -2.00
CA TYR A 909 24.59 90.48 -2.46
C TYR A 909 24.29 89.55 -1.28
N ARG A 910 23.59 88.45 -1.54
CA ARG A 910 23.41 87.36 -0.57
C ARG A 910 23.55 86.02 -1.27
N CYS A 911 23.84 84.97 -0.53
CA CYS A 911 23.84 83.61 -1.04
C CYS A 911 22.65 82.84 -0.47
N ILE A 912 21.87 82.15 -1.30
CA ILE A 912 20.96 81.10 -0.86
C ILE A 912 21.76 79.81 -0.79
N VAL A 913 21.80 79.18 0.39
CA VAL A 913 22.42 77.86 0.56
C VAL A 913 21.31 76.82 0.64
N PHE A 914 21.40 75.77 -0.18
CA PHE A 914 20.41 74.70 -0.24
C PHE A 914 20.86 73.51 0.60
N GLY A 915 19.94 72.91 1.35
CA GLY A 915 20.20 71.75 2.22
C GLY A 915 19.14 70.68 2.09
N THR A 916 19.40 69.51 2.68
CA THR A 916 18.45 68.37 2.68
C THR A 916 17.53 68.32 3.90
N CYS A 917 17.85 69.03 4.99
CA CYS A 917 17.05 68.96 6.21
C CYS A 917 17.22 70.17 7.15
N GLY A 918 16.18 70.45 7.95
CA GLY A 918 16.06 71.64 8.79
C GLY A 918 15.40 72.81 8.06
N ALA A 919 16.12 73.41 7.10
CA ALA A 919 15.60 74.40 6.16
C ALA A 919 16.15 74.12 4.76
N ASP A 920 15.26 73.98 3.78
CA ASP A 920 15.62 73.63 2.39
C ASP A 920 16.46 74.73 1.72
N GLN A 921 16.30 75.97 2.19
CA GLN A 921 17.01 77.16 1.73
C GLN A 921 17.28 78.10 2.90
N VAL A 922 18.54 78.41 3.15
CA VAL A 922 18.94 79.42 4.14
C VAL A 922 19.60 80.58 3.41
N PRO A 923 19.01 81.80 3.42
CA PRO A 923 19.67 82.98 2.90
C PRO A 923 20.78 83.42 3.85
N SER A 924 21.94 83.78 3.30
CA SER A 924 22.98 84.49 4.04
C SER A 924 22.53 85.91 4.40
N GLU A 925 23.18 86.48 5.40
CA GLU A 925 23.13 87.92 5.60
C GLU A 925 23.70 88.64 4.37
N PRO A 926 23.13 89.79 3.97
CA PRO A 926 23.63 90.56 2.84
C PRO A 926 25.00 91.19 3.07
N ALA A 927 25.90 91.01 2.10
CA ALA A 927 27.17 91.75 1.98
C ALA A 927 27.05 92.85 0.91
N ILE A 928 27.77 93.96 1.09
CA ILE A 928 27.83 95.03 0.08
C ILE A 928 29.18 94.93 -0.65
N VAL A 929 29.15 95.02 -1.98
CA VAL A 929 30.37 95.30 -2.77
C VAL A 929 30.41 96.79 -3.04
N TYR A 930 31.50 97.45 -2.65
CA TYR A 930 31.78 98.85 -2.98
C TYR A 930 32.85 98.90 -4.08
N VAL A 931 32.51 99.44 -5.25
CA VAL A 931 33.47 99.68 -6.34
C VAL A 931 33.87 101.16 -6.33
N LEU A 932 35.08 101.43 -5.86
CA LEU A 932 35.61 102.79 -5.71
C LEU A 932 35.97 103.40 -7.06
N GLY A 933 35.53 104.64 -7.26
CA GLY A 933 35.93 105.52 -8.34
C GLY A 933 36.99 106.53 -7.93
N PRO A 934 37.42 107.39 -8.87
CA PRO A 934 38.44 108.40 -8.59
C PRO A 934 37.98 109.36 -7.49
N THR A 935 38.93 109.77 -6.64
CA THR A 935 38.71 110.86 -5.68
C THR A 935 38.48 112.16 -6.45
N GLN A 936 37.35 112.81 -6.19
CA GLN A 936 36.99 114.09 -6.79
C GLN A 936 37.15 115.21 -5.77
N ILE A 937 37.83 116.29 -6.16
CA ILE A 937 37.78 117.55 -5.43
C ILE A 937 36.44 118.21 -5.73
N LEU A 938 35.59 118.34 -4.71
CA LEU A 938 34.28 119.00 -4.79
C LEU A 938 34.42 120.51 -4.68
N SER A 939 35.36 120.99 -3.86
CA SER A 939 35.72 122.41 -3.77
C SER A 939 37.22 122.58 -3.60
N ALA A 940 37.81 123.44 -4.43
CA ALA A 940 39.23 123.79 -4.36
C ALA A 940 39.44 125.03 -3.45
N PRO A 941 40.60 125.15 -2.78
CA PRO A 941 40.92 126.34 -1.99
C PRO A 941 41.07 127.59 -2.88
N ASP A 942 40.42 128.69 -2.49
CA ASP A 942 40.48 129.98 -3.19
C ASP A 942 41.66 130.86 -2.69
N THR A 943 42.03 131.88 -3.47
CA THR A 943 43.09 132.84 -3.12
C THR A 943 42.65 133.71 -1.95
N VAL A 944 43.44 133.72 -0.86
CA VAL A 944 43.17 134.54 0.33
C VAL A 944 44.24 135.62 0.49
N TYR A 945 43.82 136.89 0.53
CA TYR A 945 44.68 138.04 0.87
C TYR A 945 44.54 138.35 2.37
N THR A 946 45.66 138.44 3.09
CA THR A 946 45.67 138.86 4.50
C THR A 946 46.88 139.75 4.79
N GLY A 947 46.71 140.74 5.67
CA GLY A 947 47.79 141.61 6.11
C GLY A 947 48.77 140.88 7.03
N VAL A 948 50.00 141.36 7.15
CA VAL A 948 51.03 140.78 8.04
C VAL A 948 50.48 140.72 9.48
N GLY A 949 50.43 139.51 10.06
CA GLY A 949 49.84 139.25 11.38
C GLY A 949 48.38 138.76 11.38
N GLY A 950 47.70 138.75 10.23
CA GLY A 950 46.35 138.19 10.08
C GLY A 950 46.32 136.67 9.85
N ARG A 951 45.14 136.05 10.03
CA ARG A 951 44.92 134.62 9.76
C ARG A 951 44.39 134.43 8.33
N ALA A 952 44.92 133.46 7.59
CA ALA A 952 44.34 132.96 6.34
C ALA A 952 43.78 131.55 6.57
N GLN A 953 42.61 131.25 6.01
CA GLN A 953 41.98 129.93 6.08
C GLN A 953 41.69 129.44 4.66
N LEU A 954 42.18 128.25 4.34
CA LEU A 954 41.93 127.54 3.09
C LEU A 954 41.14 126.28 3.40
N SER A 955 40.17 125.93 2.55
CA SER A 955 39.38 124.71 2.67
C SER A 955 39.37 123.96 1.34
N VAL A 956 39.44 122.64 1.41
CA VAL A 956 39.26 121.73 0.28
C VAL A 956 38.26 120.67 0.71
N GLU A 957 37.30 120.35 -0.14
CA GLU A 957 36.36 119.26 0.09
C GLU A 957 36.58 118.20 -0.99
N ALA A 958 36.76 116.95 -0.60
CA ALA A 958 36.97 115.83 -1.51
C ALA A 958 36.02 114.67 -1.18
N ASN A 959 35.56 113.97 -2.22
CA ASN A 959 34.74 112.77 -2.10
C ASN A 959 35.33 111.62 -2.93
N VAL A 960 35.23 110.40 -2.42
CA VAL A 960 35.59 109.19 -3.17
C VAL A 960 34.32 108.56 -3.72
N VAL A 961 34.13 108.64 -5.03
CA VAL A 961 32.90 108.16 -5.70
C VAL A 961 32.70 106.67 -5.42
N GLY A 962 31.51 106.27 -4.96
CA GLY A 962 31.18 104.86 -4.69
C GLY A 962 31.70 104.30 -3.35
N ALA A 963 32.35 105.12 -2.52
CA ALA A 963 32.84 104.70 -1.21
C ALA A 963 31.71 104.63 -0.16
N PRO A 964 31.81 103.73 0.84
CA PRO A 964 30.87 103.73 1.95
C PRO A 964 30.89 105.07 2.71
N PRO A 965 29.79 105.47 3.39
CA PRO A 965 29.73 106.74 4.14
C PRO A 965 30.80 106.91 5.22
N THR A 966 31.38 105.80 5.69
CA THR A 966 32.46 105.76 6.68
C THR A 966 33.86 105.93 6.07
N TYR A 967 33.99 105.87 4.75
CA TYR A 967 35.25 105.99 4.04
C TYR A 967 35.57 107.46 3.80
N GLN A 968 36.58 107.99 4.52
CA GLN A 968 36.97 109.39 4.39
C GLN A 968 38.18 109.55 3.47
N ALA A 969 38.14 110.58 2.61
CA ALA A 969 39.30 111.02 1.86
C ALA A 969 40.39 111.53 2.82
N GLN A 970 41.65 111.23 2.52
CA GLN A 970 42.79 111.77 3.27
C GLN A 970 43.28 113.07 2.62
N TYR A 971 43.65 114.04 3.45
CA TYR A 971 44.04 115.39 3.02
C TYR A 971 45.50 115.68 3.38
N GLN A 972 46.25 116.32 2.48
CA GLN A 972 47.59 116.83 2.73
C GLN A 972 47.74 118.20 2.05
N TRP A 973 47.96 119.24 2.85
CA TRP A 973 48.18 120.59 2.34
C TRP A 973 49.65 120.82 1.98
N TYR A 974 49.93 121.69 0.99
CA TYR A 974 51.28 122.03 0.56
C TYR A 974 51.44 123.56 0.44
N ARG A 975 52.61 124.08 0.83
CA ARG A 975 53.05 125.44 0.49
C ARG A 975 54.11 125.35 -0.60
N GLY A 976 53.75 125.71 -1.83
CA GLY A 976 54.57 125.39 -3.00
C GLY A 976 54.64 123.87 -3.16
N THR A 977 55.84 123.29 -3.08
CA THR A 977 56.05 121.83 -3.14
C THR A 977 56.30 121.18 -1.78
N GLN A 978 56.35 121.95 -0.69
CA GLN A 978 56.62 121.43 0.65
C GLN A 978 55.31 121.09 1.36
N PRO A 979 55.12 119.86 1.87
CA PRO A 979 53.93 119.52 2.63
C PRO A 979 53.88 120.36 3.91
N LEU A 980 52.72 120.96 4.17
CA LEU A 980 52.45 121.58 5.44
C LEU A 980 52.17 120.49 6.46
N VAL A 981 52.88 120.56 7.58
CA VAL A 981 52.59 119.78 8.77
C VAL A 981 51.81 120.66 9.73
N ASP A 982 50.83 120.08 10.42
CA ASP A 982 50.06 120.78 11.43
C ASP A 982 51.00 121.30 12.53
N GLY A 983 50.81 122.57 12.93
CA GLY A 983 51.67 123.29 13.86
C GLY A 983 50.91 123.90 15.03
#